data_AF-A0A6P1KMQ7-F1
#
_entry.id   AF-A0A6P1KMQ7-F1
#
_cell.length_a   1.000
_cell.length_b   1.000
_cell.length_c   1.000
_cell.angle_alpha   90.00
_cell.angle_beta   90.00
_cell.angle_gamma   90.00
#
_symmetry.space_group_name_H-M   'P 1'
#
loop_
_entity.id
_entity.type
_entity.pdbx_description
1 polymer ?
#
loop_
_entity_poly.entity_id
_entity_poly.type
_entity_poly.pdbx_seq_one_letter_code
_entity_poly.pdbx_strand_id
1 'polypeptide(L)'
;MTQEQLTMTTRNKLLKILAIFVLAVAVTFYGGRYAIADEPPPNASIICAETSTLEKNLRGKLGNKLLTYEGCPQEMGAWYMLPMAKNESDRMQAVHAALLPNNKVLIVNGSSNRNRVTTEGKIEDGVNTKNYDVVNNTSIFDPSLSDSLIENAKLDFNISPFQRIDSPLAEINGESNDPFCSGHLQLPNGDVLFIGGSRVYYPGVRFAGSKQANIYHWQEKDWQKQDQNIKRWENLGLTKDGHWYPTLIPLADGAIASFSGFTADPSQIVSTLVEIYDPNLKTWQSIDVKNLPNNPFLTQMNDESFGSDIIDLYARILPTKQKNRFIITGDGGGKNEPKIAHASTHSYFVTFNKDQDGKYSISFEPGPDRLAINKVYGTAVLDPSSPNGDVLLLGGIMGTNNIGIGPGKDVIKGASITASLERWKAPQDASTKGSWEIDNDFLAKIDEDILLNTEDIVDGKVKKFPLNYKYVKQSSKLGRYGKRAMEQAVILPTKEILVVNGGNYAETRPAYNPTLLIPDATKTGHQGFRTKLMNPDVEPRLYHNTALLLPDARVLVMGGNNSRAARFDKDGTVRLDTKNDFAFVNKGTDGNSGEIWQHAIFYPPYLFGESDRPEIAIAPEKLQYGASQTISVSNASTDQPGSIVLVKLGSVTHSFDNGQRLVDIQIDKKQIKYLSAQEQQLGGLKYNASIPFTAPTNDHFTPPGYYMLFYINSAGKPSHAKIVQLVNS
;
A
#
# COMPACT_ATOMS: atom_id res chain seq x y z
N MET A 1 3.80 59.17 -51.22
CA MET A 1 2.98 58.01 -50.79
C MET A 1 1.97 57.72 -51.88
N THR A 2 2.20 56.66 -52.65
CA THR A 2 1.27 56.16 -53.66
C THR A 2 0.56 54.91 -53.13
N GLN A 3 -0.68 54.75 -53.56
CA GLN A 3 -1.72 53.87 -53.03
C GLN A 3 -1.46 52.35 -53.22
N GLU A 4 -0.25 51.96 -53.64
CA GLU A 4 0.17 50.57 -53.86
C GLU A 4 1.06 49.99 -52.74
N GLN A 5 1.53 50.81 -51.80
CA GLN A 5 2.28 50.32 -50.62
C GLN A 5 1.40 50.06 -49.38
N LEU A 6 0.07 50.24 -49.50
CA LEU A 6 -0.91 50.01 -48.42
C LEU A 6 -1.71 48.72 -48.57
N THR A 7 -1.55 47.96 -49.66
CA THR A 7 -2.29 46.72 -49.94
C THR A 7 -1.50 45.43 -49.72
N MET A 8 -0.15 45.48 -49.61
CA MET A 8 0.67 44.30 -49.28
C MET A 8 0.88 44.07 -47.77
N THR A 9 0.65 45.08 -46.92
CA THR A 9 0.87 45.00 -45.47
C THR A 9 -0.36 44.50 -44.69
N THR A 10 -1.57 44.63 -45.26
CA THR A 10 -2.83 44.12 -44.68
C THR A 10 -3.16 42.70 -45.12
N ARG A 11 -2.81 42.30 -46.35
CA ARG A 11 -3.05 40.93 -46.85
C ARG A 11 -2.19 39.87 -46.15
N ASN A 12 -0.95 40.22 -45.78
CA ASN A 12 -0.05 39.35 -45.00
C ASN A 12 -0.41 39.26 -43.51
N LYS A 13 -1.16 40.22 -42.95
CA LYS A 13 -1.68 40.14 -41.58
C LYS A 13 -2.94 39.26 -41.52
N LEU A 14 -3.85 39.36 -42.49
CA LEU A 14 -5.04 38.49 -42.52
C LEU A 14 -4.69 37.02 -42.81
N LEU A 15 -3.73 36.73 -43.71
CA LEU A 15 -3.29 35.34 -43.94
C LEU A 15 -2.55 34.75 -42.73
N LYS A 16 -1.77 35.55 -41.99
CA LYS A 16 -1.14 35.09 -40.73
C LYS A 16 -2.17 34.88 -39.62
N ILE A 17 -3.20 35.72 -39.51
CA ILE A 17 -4.28 35.54 -38.53
C ILE A 17 -5.14 34.32 -38.90
N LEU A 18 -5.45 34.10 -40.18
CA LEU A 18 -6.21 32.93 -40.63
C LEU A 18 -5.38 31.63 -40.51
N ALA A 19 -4.08 31.66 -40.77
CA ALA A 19 -3.19 30.51 -40.54
C ALA A 19 -3.03 30.21 -39.04
N ILE A 20 -2.97 31.23 -38.18
CA ILE A 20 -2.98 31.04 -36.71
C ILE A 20 -4.35 30.51 -36.24
N PHE A 21 -5.46 30.93 -36.84
CA PHE A 21 -6.79 30.43 -36.49
C PHE A 21 -7.03 29.01 -37.00
N VAL A 22 -6.57 28.66 -38.20
CA VAL A 22 -6.66 27.29 -38.75
C VAL A 22 -5.69 26.34 -38.02
N LEU A 23 -4.51 26.82 -37.60
CA LEU A 23 -3.60 26.03 -36.76
C LEU A 23 -4.12 25.91 -35.32
N ALA A 24 -4.77 26.94 -34.76
CA ALA A 24 -5.41 26.87 -33.45
C ALA A 24 -6.63 25.93 -33.44
N VAL A 25 -7.45 25.93 -34.50
CA VAL A 25 -8.59 25.02 -34.64
C VAL A 25 -8.13 23.59 -34.96
N ALA A 26 -7.05 23.40 -35.73
CA ALA A 26 -6.46 22.08 -35.96
C ALA A 26 -5.77 21.51 -34.70
N VAL A 27 -5.15 22.34 -33.86
CA VAL A 27 -4.61 21.93 -32.55
C VAL A 27 -5.73 21.60 -31.55
N THR A 28 -6.95 22.12 -31.76
CA THR A 28 -8.12 21.81 -30.91
C THR A 28 -8.82 20.51 -31.33
N PHE A 29 -8.64 20.03 -32.57
CA PHE A 29 -9.30 18.82 -33.09
C PHE A 29 -8.38 17.64 -33.42
N TYR A 30 -7.06 17.85 -33.55
CA TYR A 30 -6.08 16.80 -33.81
C TYR A 30 -4.79 17.07 -33.03
N GLY A 31 -4.88 16.88 -31.72
CA GLY A 31 -3.77 17.06 -30.80
C GLY A 31 -3.89 16.12 -29.63
N GLY A 32 -3.79 14.81 -29.88
CA GLY A 32 -3.39 13.86 -28.85
C GLY A 32 -2.01 14.25 -28.34
N ARG A 33 -1.98 15.19 -27.39
CA ARG A 33 -0.79 15.51 -26.61
C ARG A 33 -0.44 14.22 -25.87
N TYR A 34 0.70 13.66 -26.25
CA TYR A 34 1.36 12.63 -25.49
C TYR A 34 1.37 13.06 -24.02
N ALA A 35 0.78 12.25 -23.14
CA ALA A 35 0.91 12.39 -21.70
C ALA A 35 2.33 12.00 -21.31
N ILE A 36 3.29 12.84 -21.67
CA ILE A 36 4.58 12.89 -21.00
C ILE A 36 4.34 13.83 -19.83
N ALA A 37 4.69 13.40 -18.61
CA ALA A 37 4.72 14.26 -17.43
C ALA A 37 5.27 15.65 -17.81
N ASP A 38 4.49 16.70 -17.57
CA ASP A 38 4.99 18.07 -17.71
C ASP A 38 6.23 18.22 -16.81
N GLU A 39 7.16 19.08 -17.22
CA GLU A 39 8.50 19.16 -16.62
C GLU A 39 8.45 19.26 -15.09
N PRO A 40 9.27 18.49 -14.34
CA PRO A 40 9.45 18.78 -12.92
C PRO A 40 9.89 20.25 -12.80
N PRO A 41 9.45 20.98 -11.74
CA PRO A 41 9.62 22.42 -11.65
C PRO A 41 11.05 22.82 -12.03
N PRO A 42 11.26 23.79 -12.95
CA PRO A 42 12.56 24.05 -13.58
C PRO A 42 13.75 24.36 -12.66
N ASN A 43 13.56 24.44 -11.34
CA ASN A 43 14.53 24.99 -10.40
C ASN A 43 14.65 24.20 -9.09
N ALA A 44 14.39 22.89 -9.06
CA ALA A 44 14.87 22.08 -7.94
C ALA A 44 16.40 21.97 -8.07
N SER A 45 17.13 22.85 -7.40
CA SER A 45 18.58 22.76 -7.31
C SER A 45 18.93 21.40 -6.72
N ILE A 46 19.49 20.50 -7.53
CA ILE A 46 20.04 19.23 -7.05
C ILE A 46 21.14 19.60 -6.05
N ILE A 47 20.91 19.31 -4.76
CA ILE A 47 21.75 19.79 -3.66
C ILE A 47 23.06 18.98 -3.55
N CYS A 48 23.12 17.78 -4.14
CA CYS A 48 24.24 16.85 -3.96
C CYS A 48 24.85 16.41 -5.29
N ALA A 49 26.16 16.16 -5.31
CA ALA A 49 26.82 15.52 -6.44
C ALA A 49 26.31 14.08 -6.60
N GLU A 50 26.16 13.63 -7.85
CA GLU A 50 25.85 12.23 -8.15
C GLU A 50 27.03 11.33 -7.72
N THR A 51 26.92 10.67 -6.59
CA THR A 51 28.04 9.88 -6.03
C THR A 51 27.92 8.40 -6.40
N SER A 52 26.73 7.81 -6.32
CA SER A 52 26.57 6.36 -6.47
C SER A 52 26.50 5.91 -7.93
N THR A 53 26.99 4.70 -8.19
CA THR A 53 26.91 4.05 -9.51
C THR A 53 25.45 3.83 -9.96
N LEU A 54 24.56 3.45 -9.04
CA LEU A 54 23.14 3.27 -9.35
C LEU A 54 22.49 4.57 -9.81
N GLU A 55 22.74 5.67 -9.10
CA GLU A 55 22.20 6.98 -9.45
C GLU A 55 22.67 7.45 -10.83
N LYS A 56 23.97 7.35 -11.13
CA LYS A 56 24.53 7.69 -12.45
C LYS A 56 23.89 6.86 -13.57
N ASN A 57 23.73 5.56 -13.34
CA ASN A 57 23.11 4.65 -14.30
C ASN A 57 21.64 4.99 -14.53
N LEU A 58 20.86 5.20 -13.47
CA LEU A 58 19.45 5.57 -13.56
C LEU A 58 19.28 6.91 -14.26
N ARG A 59 20.07 7.93 -13.90
CA ARG A 59 20.02 9.25 -14.53
C ARG A 59 20.39 9.22 -16.00
N GLY A 60 21.45 8.49 -16.37
CA GLY A 60 21.85 8.33 -17.76
C GLY A 60 20.78 7.66 -18.63
N LYS A 61 19.95 6.80 -18.04
CA LYS A 61 18.91 6.03 -18.74
C LYS A 61 17.53 6.71 -18.74
N LEU A 62 17.10 7.21 -17.59
CA LEU A 62 15.75 7.76 -17.34
C LEU A 62 15.67 9.27 -17.59
N GLY A 63 16.80 9.97 -17.50
CA GLY A 63 16.86 11.42 -17.48
C GLY A 63 16.24 12.05 -16.23
N ASN A 64 16.32 13.38 -16.14
CA ASN A 64 15.88 14.15 -14.96
C ASN A 64 14.35 14.18 -14.75
N LYS A 65 13.57 13.73 -15.75
CA LYS A 65 12.10 13.81 -15.69
C LYS A 65 11.48 12.64 -14.94
N LEU A 66 12.01 11.42 -15.14
CA LEU A 66 11.45 10.22 -14.57
C LEU A 66 12.09 9.83 -13.23
N LEU A 67 13.34 10.23 -12.99
CA LEU A 67 13.99 10.09 -11.69
C LEU A 67 13.90 11.42 -10.93
N THR A 68 13.11 11.47 -9.85
CA THR A 68 12.84 12.70 -9.09
C THR A 68 13.28 12.57 -7.63
N TYR A 69 13.95 13.61 -7.14
CA TYR A 69 14.32 13.78 -5.73
C TYR A 69 14.72 15.23 -5.44
N GLU A 70 14.69 15.63 -4.18
CA GLU A 70 15.17 16.94 -3.73
C GLU A 70 16.52 16.83 -2.98
N GLY A 71 16.68 15.82 -2.13
CA GLY A 71 17.89 15.54 -1.35
C GLY A 71 18.63 14.28 -1.84
N CYS A 72 19.83 14.02 -1.30
CA CYS A 72 20.70 12.98 -1.83
C CYS A 72 20.04 11.57 -1.78
N PRO A 73 20.01 10.81 -2.89
CA PRO A 73 19.40 9.47 -2.92
C PRO A 73 19.97 8.45 -1.93
N GLN A 74 21.27 8.53 -1.64
CA GLN A 74 22.02 7.72 -0.66
C GLN A 74 21.45 7.86 0.75
N GLU A 75 20.74 8.95 1.00
CA GLU A 75 20.25 9.33 2.31
C GLU A 75 18.73 9.31 2.43
N MET A 76 18.04 9.68 1.35
CA MET A 76 16.62 9.96 1.32
C MET A 76 15.86 9.14 0.27
N GLY A 77 16.55 8.27 -0.46
CA GLY A 77 15.99 7.47 -1.56
C GLY A 77 15.68 8.31 -2.80
N ALA A 78 15.06 7.72 -3.81
CA ALA A 78 14.62 8.46 -5.00
C ALA A 78 13.33 7.87 -5.56
N TRP A 79 12.62 8.66 -6.37
CA TRP A 79 11.39 8.22 -7.02
C TRP A 79 11.60 8.01 -8.51
N TYR A 80 11.08 6.90 -9.02
CA TYR A 80 10.97 6.62 -10.44
C TYR A 80 9.49 6.64 -10.86
N MET A 81 9.15 7.55 -11.76
CA MET A 81 7.81 7.63 -12.34
C MET A 81 7.63 6.57 -13.42
N LEU A 82 6.64 5.69 -13.22
CA LEU A 82 6.35 4.63 -14.17
C LEU A 82 5.68 5.20 -15.42
N PRO A 83 6.01 4.74 -16.63
CA PRO A 83 5.31 5.14 -17.85
C PRO A 83 3.82 4.79 -17.78
N MET A 84 2.98 5.78 -18.04
CA MET A 84 1.53 5.55 -18.16
C MET A 84 1.19 4.87 -19.47
N ALA A 85 0.11 4.08 -19.46
CA ALA A 85 -0.47 3.56 -20.68
C ALA A 85 -0.88 4.72 -21.61
N LYS A 86 -0.54 4.56 -22.90
CA LYS A 86 -0.83 5.55 -23.93
C LYS A 86 -2.33 5.78 -24.11
N ASN A 87 -3.11 4.69 -24.16
CA ASN A 87 -4.56 4.79 -24.22
C ASN A 87 -5.10 5.06 -22.81
N GLU A 88 -5.98 6.05 -22.71
CA GLU A 88 -6.61 6.41 -21.44
C GLU A 88 -7.48 5.28 -20.87
N SER A 89 -8.12 4.48 -21.74
CA SER A 89 -8.92 3.30 -21.34
C SER A 89 -8.13 2.22 -20.62
N ASP A 90 -6.81 2.20 -20.80
CA ASP A 90 -5.91 1.23 -20.17
C ASP A 90 -5.35 1.75 -18.84
N ARG A 91 -5.55 3.03 -18.52
CA ARG A 91 -5.14 3.64 -17.26
C ARG A 91 -6.11 3.26 -16.15
N MET A 92 -5.59 3.12 -14.93
CA MET A 92 -6.42 2.81 -13.78
C MET A 92 -5.79 3.29 -12.48
N GLN A 93 -6.64 3.46 -11.47
CA GLN A 93 -6.20 3.55 -10.10
C GLN A 93 -5.71 2.18 -9.59
N ALA A 94 -5.17 2.12 -8.37
CA ALA A 94 -4.91 0.87 -7.66
C ALA A 94 -5.48 0.94 -6.23
N VAL A 95 -6.72 0.48 -6.06
CA VAL A 95 -7.44 0.43 -4.78
C VAL A 95 -7.05 -0.81 -3.97
N HIS A 96 -6.96 -1.96 -4.64
CA HIS A 96 -6.51 -3.22 -4.06
C HIS A 96 -5.28 -3.68 -4.83
N ALA A 97 -4.24 -4.13 -4.12
CA ALA A 97 -3.06 -4.68 -4.75
C ALA A 97 -2.52 -5.90 -3.99
N ALA A 98 -2.03 -6.90 -4.71
CA ALA A 98 -1.40 -8.09 -4.14
C ALA A 98 -0.17 -8.52 -4.94
N LEU A 99 0.95 -8.77 -4.26
CA LEU A 99 2.15 -9.33 -4.89
C LEU A 99 1.97 -10.83 -5.13
N LEU A 100 2.17 -11.27 -6.37
CA LEU A 100 1.99 -12.65 -6.80
C LEU A 100 3.33 -13.43 -6.79
N PRO A 101 3.30 -14.77 -6.68
CA PRO A 101 4.51 -15.59 -6.66
C PRO A 101 5.37 -15.52 -7.93
N ASN A 102 4.82 -15.05 -9.04
CA ASN A 102 5.54 -14.82 -10.29
C ASN A 102 6.17 -13.42 -10.40
N ASN A 103 6.34 -12.72 -9.27
CA ASN A 103 6.87 -11.35 -9.14
C ASN A 103 5.99 -10.24 -9.73
N LYS A 104 4.80 -10.55 -10.24
CA LYS A 104 3.84 -9.55 -10.75
C LYS A 104 2.95 -9.03 -9.63
N VAL A 105 2.33 -7.87 -9.82
CA VAL A 105 1.36 -7.32 -8.87
C VAL A 105 -0.03 -7.33 -9.50
N LEU A 106 -0.97 -8.02 -8.86
CA LEU A 106 -2.39 -7.97 -9.20
C LEU A 106 -2.98 -6.68 -8.65
N ILE A 107 -3.69 -5.94 -9.49
CA ILE A 107 -4.40 -4.72 -9.12
C ILE A 107 -5.88 -4.89 -9.44
N VAL A 108 -6.74 -4.69 -8.44
CA VAL A 108 -8.19 -4.85 -8.56
C VAL A 108 -8.87 -3.60 -8.05
N ASN A 109 -9.73 -2.99 -8.85
CA ASN A 109 -10.45 -1.78 -8.46
C ASN A 109 -11.96 -1.99 -8.37
N GLY A 110 -12.49 -2.97 -9.11
CA GLY A 110 -13.93 -3.09 -9.29
C GLY A 110 -14.53 -1.79 -9.84
N SER A 111 -15.68 -1.40 -9.30
CA SER A 111 -16.29 -0.12 -9.67
C SER A 111 -15.52 1.13 -9.24
N SER A 112 -14.61 1.03 -8.26
CA SER A 112 -13.81 2.13 -7.70
C SER A 112 -14.66 3.27 -7.08
N ASN A 113 -15.93 3.03 -6.75
CA ASN A 113 -16.90 4.08 -6.35
C ASN A 113 -16.84 5.29 -7.30
N ARG A 114 -16.75 5.01 -8.61
CA ARG A 114 -16.76 6.05 -9.64
C ARG A 114 -18.12 6.76 -9.63
N ASN A 115 -18.09 8.06 -9.92
CA ASN A 115 -19.31 8.84 -10.13
C ASN A 115 -19.57 8.96 -11.63
N ARG A 116 -20.84 9.06 -12.02
CA ARG A 116 -21.21 9.25 -13.43
C ARG A 116 -21.62 10.70 -13.68
N VAL A 117 -21.12 11.28 -14.77
CA VAL A 117 -21.68 12.51 -15.33
C VAL A 117 -22.79 12.13 -16.32
N THR A 118 -23.99 12.61 -16.07
CA THR A 118 -25.16 12.44 -16.96
C THR A 118 -25.00 13.26 -18.23
N THR A 119 -25.83 12.97 -19.24
CA THR A 119 -25.88 13.73 -20.49
C THR A 119 -26.25 15.20 -20.27
N GLU A 120 -26.91 15.52 -19.16
CA GLU A 120 -27.29 16.88 -18.73
C GLU A 120 -26.21 17.55 -17.86
N GLY A 121 -25.05 16.92 -17.68
CA GLY A 121 -23.94 17.46 -16.88
C GLY A 121 -24.14 17.38 -15.37
N LYS A 122 -25.17 16.67 -14.88
CA LYS A 122 -25.34 16.37 -13.46
C LYS A 122 -24.47 15.20 -13.04
N ILE A 123 -23.95 15.24 -11.83
CA ILE A 123 -23.16 14.15 -11.27
C ILE A 123 -24.07 13.27 -10.44
N GLU A 124 -24.13 12.00 -10.81
CA GLU A 124 -24.77 10.94 -10.05
C GLU A 124 -23.66 10.21 -9.29
N ASP A 125 -23.72 10.34 -7.96
CA ASP A 125 -22.82 9.63 -7.06
C ASP A 125 -23.14 8.14 -7.10
N GLY A 126 -22.11 7.31 -7.29
CA GLY A 126 -22.21 5.85 -7.35
C GLY A 126 -22.63 5.29 -8.72
N VAL A 127 -22.58 3.96 -8.81
CA VAL A 127 -22.70 3.21 -10.08
C VAL A 127 -23.49 1.92 -9.90
N ASN A 128 -24.02 1.39 -11.02
CA ASN A 128 -24.61 0.07 -11.04
C ASN A 128 -23.52 -1.00 -10.91
N THR A 129 -23.44 -1.63 -9.74
CA THR A 129 -22.49 -2.71 -9.40
C THR A 129 -22.66 -3.98 -10.23
N LYS A 130 -23.80 -4.15 -10.92
CA LYS A 130 -24.06 -5.28 -11.83
C LYS A 130 -23.65 -5.00 -13.27
N ASN A 131 -23.25 -3.76 -13.59
CA ASN A 131 -22.78 -3.43 -14.93
C ASN A 131 -21.30 -3.85 -15.09
N TYR A 132 -21.02 -4.80 -15.99
CA TYR A 132 -19.67 -5.29 -16.19
C TYR A 132 -18.71 -4.24 -16.71
N ASP A 133 -19.14 -3.28 -17.53
CA ASP A 133 -18.26 -2.20 -18.01
C ASP A 133 -17.80 -1.28 -16.87
N VAL A 134 -18.58 -1.23 -15.78
CA VAL A 134 -18.24 -0.48 -14.55
C VAL A 134 -17.32 -1.29 -13.66
N VAL A 135 -17.54 -2.60 -13.52
CA VAL A 135 -16.78 -3.44 -12.58
C VAL A 135 -15.46 -3.94 -13.19
N ASN A 136 -15.40 -4.07 -14.52
CA ASN A 136 -14.22 -4.57 -15.22
C ASN A 136 -13.06 -3.57 -15.15
N ASN A 137 -12.24 -3.71 -14.12
CA ASN A 137 -11.16 -2.80 -13.77
C ASN A 137 -10.07 -3.53 -12.98
N THR A 138 -9.44 -4.51 -13.64
CA THR A 138 -8.30 -5.28 -13.11
C THR A 138 -7.10 -5.13 -14.04
N SER A 139 -5.90 -5.05 -13.47
CA SER A 139 -4.65 -5.17 -14.22
C SER A 139 -3.61 -6.02 -13.50
N ILE A 140 -2.58 -6.36 -14.27
CA ILE A 140 -1.32 -6.89 -13.77
C ILE A 140 -0.22 -5.88 -14.03
N PHE A 141 0.54 -5.53 -13.00
CA PHE A 141 1.82 -4.85 -13.16
C PHE A 141 2.96 -5.88 -13.23
N ASP A 142 3.80 -5.77 -14.25
CA ASP A 142 4.98 -6.60 -14.45
C ASP A 142 6.26 -5.75 -14.26
N PRO A 143 6.98 -5.90 -13.13
CA PRO A 143 8.19 -5.13 -12.86
C PRO A 143 9.28 -5.32 -13.91
N SER A 144 9.36 -6.49 -14.55
CA SER A 144 10.41 -6.79 -15.53
C SER A 144 10.29 -5.95 -16.82
N LEU A 145 9.07 -5.55 -17.17
CA LEU A 145 8.81 -4.63 -18.29
C LEU A 145 9.29 -3.21 -17.95
N SER A 146 9.10 -2.79 -16.70
CA SER A 146 9.64 -1.52 -16.19
C SER A 146 11.17 -1.50 -16.21
N ASP A 147 11.81 -2.59 -15.80
CA ASP A 147 13.29 -2.66 -15.79
C ASP A 147 13.87 -2.72 -17.21
N SER A 148 13.19 -3.41 -18.14
CA SER A 148 13.56 -3.43 -19.57
C SER A 148 13.49 -2.04 -20.22
N LEU A 149 12.59 -1.17 -19.75
CA LEU A 149 12.50 0.23 -20.19
C LEU A 149 13.66 1.08 -19.66
N ILE A 150 14.21 0.74 -18.49
CA ILE A 150 15.43 1.36 -17.95
C ILE A 150 16.65 0.90 -18.76
N GLU A 151 16.71 -0.37 -19.16
CA GLU A 151 17.87 -0.93 -19.85
C GLU A 151 17.99 -0.47 -21.31
N ASN A 152 16.86 -0.29 -22.00
CA ASN A 152 16.84 0.20 -23.39
C ASN A 152 16.53 1.70 -23.38
N ALA A 153 17.55 2.55 -23.58
CA ALA A 153 17.47 4.03 -23.54
C ALA A 153 16.53 4.71 -24.58
N LYS A 154 15.60 3.95 -25.17
CA LYS A 154 14.44 4.43 -25.92
C LYS A 154 13.19 3.95 -25.19
N LEU A 155 12.68 4.78 -24.28
CA LEU A 155 11.39 4.56 -23.63
C LEU A 155 10.30 4.49 -24.71
N ASP A 156 9.81 3.28 -24.99
CA ASP A 156 8.62 3.09 -25.81
C ASP A 156 7.39 3.16 -24.90
N PHE A 157 6.75 4.33 -24.87
CA PHE A 157 5.49 4.55 -24.15
C PHE A 157 4.32 3.72 -24.68
N ASN A 158 4.50 2.96 -25.77
CA ASN A 158 3.52 1.95 -26.19
C ASN A 158 3.60 0.67 -25.31
N ILE A 159 4.67 0.47 -24.54
CA ILE A 159 4.81 -0.68 -23.62
C ILE A 159 4.56 -0.18 -22.19
N SER A 160 3.31 -0.22 -21.76
CA SER A 160 2.99 0.00 -20.34
C SER A 160 3.41 -1.24 -19.53
N PRO A 161 4.03 -1.09 -18.35
CA PRO A 161 4.25 -2.22 -17.46
C PRO A 161 2.94 -2.71 -16.80
N PHE A 162 1.82 -2.04 -17.07
CA PHE A 162 0.48 -2.43 -16.63
C PHE A 162 -0.30 -3.02 -17.81
N GLN A 163 -0.84 -4.22 -17.60
CA GLN A 163 -1.68 -4.92 -18.57
C GLN A 163 -3.09 -5.09 -18.01
N ARG A 164 -4.09 -4.59 -18.73
CA ARG A 164 -5.51 -4.86 -18.45
C ARG A 164 -5.79 -6.37 -18.54
N ILE A 165 -6.50 -6.88 -17.56
CA ILE A 165 -7.08 -8.22 -17.59
C ILE A 165 -8.53 -8.15 -17.13
N ASP A 166 -9.30 -9.18 -17.44
CA ASP A 166 -10.70 -9.23 -17.04
C ASP A 166 -10.85 -9.36 -15.52
N SER A 167 -11.81 -8.60 -14.97
CA SER A 167 -12.33 -8.76 -13.62
C SER A 167 -13.30 -9.95 -13.52
N PRO A 168 -13.64 -10.44 -12.31
CA PRO A 168 -14.72 -11.40 -12.17
C PRO A 168 -16.03 -10.81 -12.71
N LEU A 169 -16.92 -11.66 -13.24
CA LEU A 169 -18.23 -11.24 -13.77
C LEU A 169 -18.94 -10.38 -12.74
N ALA A 170 -19.56 -9.26 -13.16
CA ALA A 170 -20.18 -8.29 -12.25
C ALA A 170 -21.40 -8.81 -11.48
N GLU A 171 -22.04 -9.88 -11.97
CA GLU A 171 -23.18 -10.51 -11.33
C GLU A 171 -23.10 -12.03 -11.49
N ILE A 172 -23.30 -12.75 -10.39
CA ILE A 172 -23.39 -14.22 -10.37
C ILE A 172 -24.53 -14.58 -9.42
N ASN A 173 -25.43 -15.49 -9.83
CA ASN A 173 -26.59 -15.93 -9.02
C ASN A 173 -27.51 -14.79 -8.54
N GLY A 174 -27.66 -13.72 -9.34
CA GLY A 174 -28.49 -12.57 -8.99
C GLY A 174 -27.82 -11.57 -8.02
N GLU A 175 -26.58 -11.85 -7.62
CA GLU A 175 -25.83 -11.11 -6.62
C GLU A 175 -24.68 -10.33 -7.25
N SER A 176 -24.55 -9.05 -6.86
CA SER A 176 -23.42 -8.20 -7.28
C SER A 176 -22.10 -8.83 -6.86
N ASN A 177 -21.13 -8.83 -7.77
CA ASN A 177 -19.80 -9.40 -7.61
C ASN A 177 -18.70 -8.37 -7.89
N ASP A 178 -18.97 -7.13 -7.50
CA ASP A 178 -18.01 -6.04 -7.54
C ASP A 178 -16.97 -6.17 -6.41
N PRO A 179 -15.68 -6.44 -6.72
CA PRO A 179 -14.65 -6.66 -5.71
C PRO A 179 -14.19 -5.37 -5.04
N PHE A 180 -14.66 -4.19 -5.44
CA PHE A 180 -14.34 -2.96 -4.71
C PHE A 180 -14.79 -3.07 -3.25
N CYS A 181 -13.93 -2.66 -2.32
CA CYS A 181 -14.15 -2.78 -0.87
C CYS A 181 -14.17 -4.23 -0.34
N SER A 182 -13.75 -5.21 -1.12
CA SER A 182 -13.58 -6.58 -0.63
C SER A 182 -12.33 -6.70 0.24
N GLY A 183 -12.33 -7.67 1.13
CA GLY A 183 -11.10 -8.10 1.79
C GLY A 183 -10.40 -9.13 0.92
N HIS A 184 -9.07 -9.09 0.85
CA HIS A 184 -8.30 -10.05 0.08
C HIS A 184 -7.00 -10.48 0.73
N LEU A 185 -6.64 -11.74 0.53
CA LEU A 185 -5.42 -12.34 1.08
C LEU A 185 -4.94 -13.51 0.22
N GLN A 186 -3.63 -13.71 0.18
CA GLN A 186 -3.03 -14.84 -0.51
C GLN A 186 -3.25 -16.16 0.25
N LEU A 187 -3.68 -17.20 -0.46
CA LEU A 187 -3.79 -18.58 -0.02
C LEU A 187 -2.42 -19.28 0.02
N PRO A 188 -2.28 -20.43 0.72
CA PRO A 188 -1.01 -21.18 0.78
C PRO A 188 -0.42 -21.56 -0.60
N ASN A 189 -1.28 -21.74 -1.62
CA ASN A 189 -0.88 -22.05 -2.98
C ASN A 189 -0.50 -20.82 -3.82
N GLY A 190 -0.59 -19.62 -3.25
CA GLY A 190 -0.24 -18.35 -3.90
C GLY A 190 -1.39 -17.65 -4.61
N ASP A 191 -2.54 -18.31 -4.76
CA ASP A 191 -3.76 -17.69 -5.31
C ASP A 191 -4.28 -16.62 -4.34
N VAL A 192 -5.07 -15.67 -4.85
CA VAL A 192 -5.59 -14.56 -4.04
C VAL A 192 -7.08 -14.75 -3.83
N LEU A 193 -7.50 -14.93 -2.58
CA LEU A 193 -8.91 -14.99 -2.17
C LEU A 193 -9.44 -13.57 -1.98
N PHE A 194 -10.63 -13.30 -2.52
CA PHE A 194 -11.41 -12.09 -2.32
C PHE A 194 -12.74 -12.49 -1.67
N ILE A 195 -13.12 -11.82 -0.59
CA ILE A 195 -14.42 -12.01 0.07
C ILE A 195 -15.14 -10.67 0.18
N GLY A 196 -16.40 -10.68 -0.24
CA GLY A 196 -17.30 -9.55 -0.16
C GLY A 196 -17.04 -8.52 -1.24
N GLY A 197 -17.13 -7.25 -0.87
CA GLY A 197 -17.08 -6.12 -1.80
C GLY A 197 -18.40 -5.38 -1.86
N SER A 198 -18.69 -4.70 -2.97
CA SER A 198 -19.81 -3.77 -3.06
C SER A 198 -21.07 -4.42 -3.64
N ARG A 199 -22.11 -4.52 -2.81
CA ARG A 199 -23.42 -4.97 -3.28
C ARG A 199 -24.18 -3.84 -3.96
N VAL A 200 -24.25 -2.68 -3.30
CA VAL A 200 -25.03 -1.52 -3.73
C VAL A 200 -24.32 -0.22 -3.37
N TYR A 201 -24.40 0.77 -4.26
CA TYR A 201 -23.98 2.16 -4.05
C TYR A 201 -25.17 3.12 -4.00
N TYR A 202 -24.91 4.30 -3.46
CA TYR A 202 -25.68 5.53 -3.70
C TYR A 202 -25.92 5.73 -5.23
N PRO A 203 -27.00 6.41 -5.71
CA PRO A 203 -27.93 7.28 -4.99
C PRO A 203 -29.21 6.62 -4.48
N GLY A 204 -29.65 7.06 -3.29
CA GLY A 204 -30.94 6.70 -2.69
C GLY A 204 -30.93 5.48 -1.75
N VAL A 205 -29.79 4.80 -1.62
CA VAL A 205 -29.61 3.63 -0.75
C VAL A 205 -28.26 3.68 -0.03
N ARG A 206 -28.16 3.05 1.14
CA ARG A 206 -26.92 2.96 1.92
C ARG A 206 -26.04 1.82 1.38
N PHE A 207 -24.73 1.91 1.63
CA PHE A 207 -23.76 0.88 1.23
C PHE A 207 -24.08 -0.46 1.89
N ALA A 208 -23.95 -1.55 1.12
CA ALA A 208 -24.14 -2.92 1.58
C ALA A 208 -23.06 -3.85 1.00
N GLY A 209 -22.73 -4.90 1.75
CA GLY A 209 -21.70 -5.88 1.40
C GLY A 209 -22.17 -6.93 0.41
N SER A 210 -21.32 -7.21 -0.59
CA SER A 210 -21.52 -8.36 -1.46
C SER A 210 -21.33 -9.65 -0.65
N LYS A 211 -22.07 -10.70 -1.03
CA LYS A 211 -21.91 -12.05 -0.49
C LYS A 211 -20.91 -12.88 -1.29
N GLN A 212 -20.33 -12.35 -2.36
CA GLN A 212 -19.52 -13.14 -3.27
C GLN A 212 -18.15 -13.44 -2.68
N ALA A 213 -17.62 -14.59 -3.03
CA ALA A 213 -16.22 -14.92 -2.83
C ALA A 213 -15.60 -15.39 -4.15
N ASN A 214 -14.39 -14.93 -4.43
CA ASN A 214 -13.67 -15.26 -5.66
C ASN A 214 -12.21 -15.60 -5.36
N ILE A 215 -11.62 -16.50 -6.14
CA ILE A 215 -10.19 -16.74 -6.18
C ILE A 215 -9.64 -16.21 -7.49
N TYR A 216 -8.58 -15.41 -7.43
CA TYR A 216 -7.71 -15.16 -8.57
C TYR A 216 -6.57 -16.18 -8.59
N HIS A 217 -6.47 -16.94 -9.67
CA HIS A 217 -5.40 -17.89 -9.90
C HIS A 217 -4.18 -17.23 -10.56
N TRP A 218 -3.03 -17.25 -9.89
CA TRP A 218 -1.82 -16.58 -10.39
C TRP A 218 -1.07 -17.38 -11.45
N GLN A 219 -1.22 -18.71 -11.43
CA GLN A 219 -0.57 -19.61 -12.37
C GLN A 219 -1.28 -19.57 -13.72
N GLU A 220 -0.52 -19.32 -14.78
CA GLU A 220 -0.96 -19.53 -16.15
C GLU A 220 -0.95 -21.04 -16.43
N LYS A 221 -2.07 -21.72 -16.18
CA LYS A 221 -2.26 -23.07 -16.74
C LYS A 221 -2.66 -22.94 -18.21
N ASP A 222 -2.37 -23.98 -19.01
CA ASP A 222 -2.82 -24.13 -20.41
C ASP A 222 -4.35 -24.18 -20.50
N TRP A 223 -4.97 -23.03 -20.32
CA TRP A 223 -6.42 -22.83 -20.32
C TRP A 223 -7.01 -22.66 -21.71
N GLN A 224 -6.20 -22.89 -22.75
CA GLN A 224 -6.49 -22.69 -24.17
C GLN A 224 -7.64 -23.54 -24.77
N LYS A 225 -8.40 -24.31 -23.99
CA LYS A 225 -9.44 -25.21 -24.53
C LYS A 225 -10.89 -24.90 -24.17
N GLN A 226 -11.21 -23.72 -23.64
CA GLN A 226 -12.58 -23.17 -23.48
C GLN A 226 -12.46 -21.75 -22.89
N ASP A 227 -13.24 -20.79 -23.39
CA ASP A 227 -13.26 -19.34 -23.06
C ASP A 227 -12.11 -18.81 -22.16
N GLN A 228 -11.17 -18.10 -22.78
CA GLN A 228 -9.88 -17.74 -22.18
C GLN A 228 -9.97 -16.82 -20.95
N ASN A 229 -11.10 -16.14 -20.73
CA ASN A 229 -11.24 -15.12 -19.68
C ASN A 229 -11.94 -15.61 -18.40
N ILE A 230 -12.69 -16.73 -18.47
CA ILE A 230 -13.47 -17.28 -17.34
C ILE A 230 -12.60 -18.15 -16.39
N LYS A 231 -11.30 -18.31 -16.66
CA LYS A 231 -10.46 -19.28 -15.94
C LYS A 231 -9.45 -18.71 -14.93
N ARG A 232 -9.16 -17.39 -14.97
CA ARG A 232 -8.34 -16.71 -13.93
C ARG A 232 -9.11 -16.49 -12.63
N TRP A 233 -10.43 -16.37 -12.71
CA TRP A 233 -11.32 -16.14 -11.58
C TRP A 233 -12.21 -17.35 -11.33
N GLU A 234 -12.07 -17.98 -10.16
CA GLU A 234 -12.98 -19.02 -9.65
C GLU A 234 -13.96 -18.38 -8.68
N ASN A 235 -15.26 -18.44 -8.96
CA ASN A 235 -16.28 -18.05 -7.98
C ASN A 235 -16.51 -19.20 -6.98
N LEU A 236 -16.44 -18.90 -5.70
CA LEU A 236 -16.61 -19.87 -4.60
C LEU A 236 -18.05 -19.93 -4.07
N GLY A 237 -18.99 -19.27 -4.75
CA GLY A 237 -20.36 -19.10 -4.29
C GLY A 237 -20.53 -17.93 -3.32
N LEU A 238 -21.57 -18.03 -2.50
CA LEU A 238 -22.01 -16.96 -1.61
C LEU A 238 -21.66 -17.29 -0.16
N THR A 239 -21.08 -16.34 0.57
CA THR A 239 -21.01 -16.33 2.02
C THR A 239 -22.42 -16.22 2.62
N LYS A 240 -22.56 -16.54 3.91
CA LYS A 240 -23.87 -16.53 4.59
C LYS A 240 -24.42 -15.10 4.67
N ASP A 241 -23.56 -14.12 4.91
CA ASP A 241 -23.90 -12.70 4.89
C ASP A 241 -22.97 -11.88 3.97
N GLY A 242 -23.33 -10.63 3.72
CA GLY A 242 -22.52 -9.70 2.95
C GLY A 242 -21.38 -9.11 3.78
N HIS A 243 -20.32 -8.73 3.09
CA HIS A 243 -19.14 -8.13 3.72
C HIS A 243 -18.60 -6.96 2.89
N TRP A 244 -18.90 -5.73 3.31
CA TRP A 244 -18.26 -4.51 2.77
C TRP A 244 -17.18 -4.03 3.73
N TYR A 245 -15.92 -3.96 3.31
CA TYR A 245 -14.75 -3.76 4.19
C TYR A 245 -14.49 -4.87 5.22
N PRO A 246 -14.43 -6.17 4.85
CA PRO A 246 -13.97 -7.19 5.77
C PRO A 246 -12.45 -7.26 5.89
N THR A 247 -11.95 -7.73 7.02
CA THR A 247 -10.55 -8.14 7.19
C THR A 247 -10.41 -9.66 7.09
N LEU A 248 -9.49 -10.15 6.25
CA LEU A 248 -9.18 -11.57 6.12
C LEU A 248 -7.86 -11.91 6.82
N ILE A 249 -7.86 -12.86 7.74
CA ILE A 249 -6.63 -13.35 8.39
C ILE A 249 -6.32 -14.80 7.99
N PRO A 250 -5.03 -15.16 7.84
CA PRO A 250 -4.65 -16.55 7.61
C PRO A 250 -4.59 -17.32 8.93
N LEU A 251 -5.04 -18.57 8.93
CA LEU A 251 -4.90 -19.53 10.02
C LEU A 251 -3.71 -20.46 9.76
N ALA A 252 -3.20 -21.10 10.82
CA ALA A 252 -1.97 -21.91 10.78
C ALA A 252 -2.04 -23.11 9.82
N ASP A 253 -3.23 -23.66 9.59
CA ASP A 253 -3.47 -24.77 8.68
C ASP A 253 -3.76 -24.32 7.23
N GLY A 254 -3.71 -23.01 6.96
CA GLY A 254 -3.89 -22.45 5.63
C GLY A 254 -5.31 -22.01 5.29
N ALA A 255 -6.29 -22.24 6.17
CA ALA A 255 -7.61 -21.65 6.04
C ALA A 255 -7.58 -20.13 6.25
N ILE A 256 -8.57 -19.42 5.71
CA ILE A 256 -8.69 -17.97 5.85
C ILE A 256 -9.99 -17.63 6.57
N ALA A 257 -9.92 -16.79 7.60
CA ALA A 257 -11.09 -16.28 8.33
C ALA A 257 -11.36 -14.82 7.95
N SER A 258 -12.60 -14.50 7.60
CA SER A 258 -13.10 -13.16 7.29
C SER A 258 -13.87 -12.60 8.48
N PHE A 259 -13.55 -11.38 8.89
CA PHE A 259 -14.19 -10.66 9.98
C PHE A 259 -14.86 -9.39 9.49
N SER A 260 -15.95 -9.02 10.18
CA SER A 260 -16.60 -7.72 10.05
C SER A 260 -17.09 -7.45 8.62
N GLY A 261 -17.20 -6.18 8.26
CA GLY A 261 -17.80 -5.70 7.04
C GLY A 261 -19.30 -5.44 7.20
N PHE A 262 -19.84 -4.49 6.44
CA PHE A 262 -21.30 -4.32 6.43
C PHE A 262 -21.98 -5.51 5.80
N THR A 263 -23.12 -5.88 6.40
CA THR A 263 -24.00 -6.96 5.94
C THR A 263 -24.53 -6.71 4.54
N ALA A 264 -25.20 -7.73 3.97
CA ALA A 264 -25.89 -7.58 2.69
C ALA A 264 -27.13 -6.66 2.77
N ASP A 265 -27.64 -6.43 3.98
CA ASP A 265 -28.74 -5.52 4.24
C ASP A 265 -28.23 -4.06 4.28
N PRO A 266 -28.88 -3.11 3.59
CA PRO A 266 -28.44 -1.72 3.52
C PRO A 266 -28.74 -0.93 4.80
N SER A 267 -28.76 -1.55 5.98
CA SER A 267 -28.86 -0.87 7.28
C SER A 267 -27.50 -0.40 7.82
N GLN A 268 -26.39 -0.74 7.16
CA GLN A 268 -25.02 -0.45 7.61
C GLN A 268 -24.69 -1.08 8.97
N ILE A 269 -25.26 -2.25 9.22
CA ILE A 269 -24.91 -3.08 10.36
C ILE A 269 -23.61 -3.83 10.04
N VAL A 270 -22.71 -3.92 11.02
CA VAL A 270 -21.51 -4.74 10.93
C VAL A 270 -21.88 -6.21 11.14
N SER A 271 -21.40 -7.09 10.26
CA SER A 271 -21.62 -8.53 10.39
C SER A 271 -20.95 -9.10 11.63
N THR A 272 -21.69 -9.93 12.38
CA THR A 272 -21.17 -10.72 13.51
C THR A 272 -20.74 -12.11 13.07
N LEU A 273 -20.82 -12.43 11.78
CA LEU A 273 -20.39 -13.71 11.24
C LEU A 273 -18.90 -13.66 10.93
N VAL A 274 -18.17 -14.65 11.46
CA VAL A 274 -16.83 -15.00 10.98
C VAL A 274 -16.99 -16.12 9.96
N GLU A 275 -16.64 -15.82 8.72
CA GLU A 275 -16.67 -16.77 7.59
C GLU A 275 -15.28 -17.37 7.40
N ILE A 276 -15.16 -18.70 7.48
CA ILE A 276 -13.89 -19.41 7.36
C ILE A 276 -13.92 -20.26 6.10
N TYR A 277 -12.97 -20.01 5.20
CA TYR A 277 -12.75 -20.80 3.99
C TYR A 277 -11.54 -21.71 4.16
N ASP A 278 -11.75 -23.02 4.03
CA ASP A 278 -10.68 -24.01 3.95
C ASP A 278 -10.34 -24.30 2.48
N PRO A 279 -9.18 -23.86 1.95
CA PRO A 279 -8.84 -24.04 0.55
C PRO A 279 -8.46 -25.49 0.19
N ASN A 280 -8.13 -26.33 1.18
CA ASN A 280 -7.79 -27.74 0.94
C ASN A 280 -9.07 -28.56 0.77
N LEU A 281 -10.07 -28.30 1.62
CA LEU A 281 -11.36 -28.96 1.58
C LEU A 281 -12.35 -28.29 0.61
N LYS A 282 -12.08 -27.05 0.20
CA LYS A 282 -12.99 -26.17 -0.56
C LYS A 282 -14.35 -26.01 0.14
N THR A 283 -14.32 -25.84 1.46
CA THR A 283 -15.52 -25.73 2.31
C THR A 283 -15.57 -24.42 3.07
N TRP A 284 -16.79 -23.98 3.36
CA TRP A 284 -17.07 -22.81 4.19
C TRP A 284 -17.60 -23.23 5.56
N GLN A 285 -17.22 -22.47 6.59
CA GLN A 285 -17.83 -22.51 7.90
C GLN A 285 -18.14 -21.08 8.38
N SER A 286 -19.39 -20.82 8.74
CA SER A 286 -19.79 -19.55 9.35
C SER A 286 -20.02 -19.71 10.85
N ILE A 287 -19.41 -18.85 11.66
CA ILE A 287 -19.58 -18.81 13.11
C ILE A 287 -20.13 -17.45 13.50
N ASP A 288 -21.32 -17.41 14.12
CA ASP A 288 -21.85 -16.18 14.71
C ASP A 288 -21.19 -15.93 16.06
N VAL A 289 -20.42 -14.83 16.16
CA VAL A 289 -19.68 -14.51 17.38
C VAL A 289 -20.46 -13.62 18.35
N LYS A 290 -21.65 -13.13 17.96
CA LYS A 290 -22.42 -12.12 18.70
C LYS A 290 -22.65 -12.47 20.17
N ASN A 291 -22.93 -13.75 20.46
CA ASN A 291 -23.30 -14.22 21.79
C ASN A 291 -22.17 -14.96 22.52
N LEU A 292 -20.94 -14.98 21.97
CA LEU A 292 -19.82 -15.66 22.62
C LEU A 292 -19.36 -14.86 23.85
N PRO A 293 -18.97 -15.49 24.96
CA PRO A 293 -18.49 -14.75 26.14
C PRO A 293 -17.31 -13.83 25.79
N ASN A 294 -17.24 -12.67 26.45
CA ASN A 294 -16.16 -11.68 26.35
C ASN A 294 -15.90 -11.08 24.97
N ASN A 295 -16.80 -11.26 24.01
CA ASN A 295 -16.64 -10.69 22.69
C ASN A 295 -16.96 -9.16 22.68
N PRO A 296 -16.50 -8.40 21.67
CA PRO A 296 -16.75 -6.97 21.58
C PRO A 296 -18.24 -6.59 21.61
N PHE A 297 -19.10 -7.32 20.91
CA PHE A 297 -20.54 -7.07 20.80
C PHE A 297 -21.33 -7.24 22.12
N LEU A 298 -20.72 -7.77 23.18
CA LEU A 298 -21.30 -7.83 24.53
C LEU A 298 -20.67 -6.83 25.49
N THR A 299 -19.63 -6.11 25.06
CA THR A 299 -18.96 -5.08 25.87
C THR A 299 -19.76 -3.79 25.76
N GLN A 300 -20.32 -3.29 26.87
CA GLN A 300 -21.07 -2.04 26.89
C GLN A 300 -20.12 -0.84 26.75
N MET A 301 -20.47 0.09 25.87
CA MET A 301 -19.72 1.33 25.70
C MET A 301 -20.24 2.39 26.68
N ASN A 302 -19.34 3.25 27.15
CA ASN A 302 -19.70 4.36 28.04
C ASN A 302 -20.41 5.52 27.30
N ASP A 303 -20.36 5.54 25.97
CA ASP A 303 -21.03 6.53 25.12
C ASP A 303 -22.42 6.01 24.71
N GLU A 304 -23.47 6.74 25.05
CA GLU A 304 -24.88 6.42 24.75
C GLU A 304 -25.16 6.22 23.24
N SER A 305 -24.23 6.66 22.38
CA SER A 305 -24.33 6.57 20.93
C SER A 305 -24.06 5.17 20.36
N PHE A 306 -23.31 4.35 21.09
CA PHE A 306 -23.04 2.95 20.74
C PHE A 306 -23.51 2.06 21.89
N GLY A 307 -24.49 1.18 21.64
CA GLY A 307 -24.98 0.27 22.69
C GLY A 307 -23.93 -0.76 23.13
N SER A 308 -23.01 -1.14 22.25
CA SER A 308 -21.90 -2.06 22.52
C SER A 308 -20.71 -1.75 21.64
N ASP A 309 -19.54 -2.30 22.00
CA ASP A 309 -18.35 -2.31 21.15
C ASP A 309 -18.61 -3.18 19.90
N ILE A 310 -17.74 -3.07 18.90
CA ILE A 310 -17.82 -3.74 17.59
C ILE A 310 -16.44 -4.16 17.09
N ILE A 311 -16.40 -5.15 16.20
CA ILE A 311 -15.22 -5.38 15.35
C ILE A 311 -15.37 -4.49 14.13
N ASP A 312 -14.67 -3.35 14.08
CA ASP A 312 -14.86 -2.32 13.04
C ASP A 312 -14.56 -2.84 11.61
N LEU A 313 -15.03 -2.09 10.61
CA LEU A 313 -14.71 -2.29 9.20
C LEU A 313 -13.19 -2.34 9.02
N TYR A 314 -12.69 -3.22 8.15
CA TYR A 314 -11.26 -3.50 8.00
C TYR A 314 -10.49 -3.53 9.34
N ALA A 315 -11.05 -4.18 10.37
CA ALA A 315 -10.41 -4.28 11.68
C ALA A 315 -8.94 -4.69 11.57
N ARG A 316 -8.07 -4.05 12.36
CA ARG A 316 -6.66 -4.44 12.45
C ARG A 316 -6.56 -5.66 13.37
N ILE A 317 -6.40 -6.83 12.75
CA ILE A 317 -6.30 -8.13 13.45
C ILE A 317 -4.95 -8.75 13.11
N LEU A 318 -4.08 -8.89 14.10
CA LEU A 318 -2.70 -9.36 13.92
C LEU A 318 -2.40 -10.60 14.78
N PRO A 319 -1.57 -11.54 14.30
CA PRO A 319 -1.25 -12.73 15.07
C PRO A 319 -0.35 -12.38 16.26
N THR A 320 -0.60 -13.03 17.40
CA THR A 320 0.39 -13.11 18.49
C THR A 320 1.33 -14.28 18.24
N LYS A 321 2.46 -14.38 18.94
CA LYS A 321 3.30 -15.59 18.87
C LYS A 321 2.65 -16.82 19.50
N GLN A 322 1.62 -16.65 20.32
CA GLN A 322 0.84 -17.76 20.85
C GLN A 322 -0.02 -18.37 19.73
N LYS A 323 0.06 -19.69 19.57
CA LYS A 323 -0.61 -20.42 18.50
C LYS A 323 -2.11 -20.13 18.48
N ASN A 324 -2.64 -19.88 17.28
CA ASN A 324 -4.04 -19.61 16.96
C ASN A 324 -4.67 -18.39 17.66
N ARG A 325 -3.87 -17.55 18.34
CA ARG A 325 -4.35 -16.36 19.05
C ARG A 325 -3.94 -15.10 18.31
N PHE A 326 -4.92 -14.23 18.07
CA PHE A 326 -4.76 -12.94 17.40
C PHE A 326 -5.21 -11.82 18.33
N ILE A 327 -4.63 -10.63 18.16
CA ILE A 327 -5.11 -9.40 18.79
C ILE A 327 -5.99 -8.63 17.81
N ILE A 328 -7.18 -8.24 18.25
CA ILE A 328 -8.07 -7.27 17.63
C ILE A 328 -7.80 -5.94 18.33
N THR A 329 -7.24 -4.99 17.60
CA THR A 329 -6.73 -3.76 18.24
C THR A 329 -7.79 -2.69 18.48
N GLY A 330 -8.97 -2.84 17.88
CA GLY A 330 -10.04 -1.84 17.87
C GLY A 330 -9.92 -0.78 16.77
N ASP A 331 -8.77 -0.65 16.10
CA ASP A 331 -8.62 0.22 14.93
C ASP A 331 -9.21 -0.42 13.65
N GLY A 332 -9.59 0.41 12.68
CA GLY A 332 -10.25 -0.04 11.46
C GLY A 332 -10.23 0.95 10.29
N GLY A 333 -11.06 0.68 9.30
CA GLY A 333 -11.20 1.38 8.02
C GLY A 333 -12.44 2.26 7.90
N GLY A 334 -13.26 2.41 8.95
CA GLY A 334 -14.32 3.41 9.09
C GLY A 334 -15.41 3.49 7.98
N LYS A 335 -16.35 4.44 8.20
CA LYS A 335 -17.49 4.92 7.36
C LYS A 335 -18.85 4.21 7.59
N ASN A 336 -20.02 4.83 7.81
CA ASN A 336 -20.51 6.16 8.25
C ASN A 336 -21.98 5.97 8.67
N GLU A 337 -22.43 6.78 9.63
CA GLU A 337 -23.75 6.84 10.31
C GLU A 337 -23.95 5.87 11.51
N PRO A 338 -24.00 6.40 12.75
CA PRO A 338 -23.88 7.83 13.05
C PRO A 338 -22.46 8.34 12.78
N LYS A 339 -22.30 9.62 12.43
CA LYS A 339 -20.99 10.33 12.34
C LYS A 339 -20.23 10.39 13.68
N ILE A 340 -20.74 9.70 14.69
CA ILE A 340 -20.28 9.66 16.06
C ILE A 340 -19.07 8.73 16.11
N ALA A 341 -18.06 9.15 16.86
CA ALA A 341 -16.89 8.33 17.10
C ALA A 341 -17.32 7.06 17.82
N HIS A 342 -17.03 5.90 17.24
CA HIS A 342 -16.82 4.74 18.09
C HIS A 342 -15.60 5.12 18.94
N ALA A 343 -15.78 5.30 20.25
CA ALA A 343 -14.78 5.86 21.16
C ALA A 343 -14.32 4.79 22.17
N SER A 344 -13.92 3.63 21.65
CA SER A 344 -13.44 2.50 22.44
C SER A 344 -11.95 2.58 22.67
N THR A 345 -11.51 2.28 23.90
CA THR A 345 -10.11 1.99 24.23
C THR A 345 -9.84 0.49 24.31
N HIS A 346 -10.85 -0.35 24.12
CA HIS A 346 -10.70 -1.78 24.33
C HIS A 346 -9.89 -2.42 23.22
N SER A 347 -9.12 -3.44 23.60
CA SER A 347 -8.56 -4.42 22.68
C SER A 347 -9.00 -5.81 23.10
N TYR A 348 -8.97 -6.75 22.17
CA TYR A 348 -9.45 -8.11 22.42
C TYR A 348 -8.48 -9.13 21.85
N PHE A 349 -8.43 -10.31 22.45
CA PHE A 349 -7.85 -11.48 21.82
C PHE A 349 -8.95 -12.36 21.26
N VAL A 350 -8.70 -12.94 20.09
CA VAL A 350 -9.52 -13.99 19.50
C VAL A 350 -8.66 -15.23 19.29
N THR A 351 -9.17 -16.37 19.72
CA THR A 351 -8.48 -17.67 19.60
C THR A 351 -9.34 -18.62 18.77
N PHE A 352 -8.70 -19.28 17.82
CA PHE A 352 -9.31 -20.33 17.00
C PHE A 352 -8.91 -21.71 17.51
N ASN A 353 -9.90 -22.57 17.70
CA ASN A 353 -9.67 -23.99 17.96
C ASN A 353 -10.29 -24.79 16.83
N LYS A 354 -9.67 -25.91 16.47
CA LYS A 354 -10.18 -26.85 15.46
C LYS A 354 -10.30 -28.20 16.14
N ASP A 355 -11.49 -28.81 16.09
CA ASP A 355 -11.72 -30.12 16.66
C ASP A 355 -11.20 -31.25 15.75
N GLN A 356 -11.40 -32.50 16.16
CA GLN A 356 -10.93 -33.68 15.43
C GLN A 356 -11.64 -33.86 14.08
N ASP A 357 -12.84 -33.30 13.93
CA ASP A 357 -13.63 -33.33 12.70
C ASP A 357 -13.28 -32.18 11.75
N GLY A 358 -12.32 -31.33 12.13
CA GLY A 358 -11.88 -30.19 11.34
C GLY A 358 -12.80 -28.98 11.45
N LYS A 359 -13.71 -28.94 12.43
CA LYS A 359 -14.62 -27.80 12.63
C LYS A 359 -14.01 -26.79 13.59
N TYR A 360 -14.10 -25.51 13.22
CA TYR A 360 -13.61 -24.42 14.04
C TYR A 360 -14.57 -24.04 15.17
N SER A 361 -14.00 -23.61 16.29
CA SER A 361 -14.68 -22.81 17.32
C SER A 361 -13.84 -21.58 17.65
N ILE A 362 -14.50 -20.52 18.10
CA ILE A 362 -13.88 -19.22 18.40
C ILE A 362 -14.13 -18.89 19.87
N SER A 363 -13.14 -18.33 20.54
CA SER A 363 -13.27 -17.76 21.88
C SER A 363 -12.63 -16.37 21.95
N PHE A 364 -13.21 -15.48 22.75
CA PHE A 364 -12.68 -14.15 22.99
C PHE A 364 -12.16 -13.98 24.41
N GLU A 365 -11.21 -13.08 24.56
CA GLU A 365 -10.68 -12.63 25.84
C GLU A 365 -10.46 -11.11 25.78
N PRO A 366 -10.83 -10.33 26.81
CA PRO A 366 -10.51 -8.91 26.84
C PRO A 366 -8.99 -8.73 26.94
N GLY A 367 -8.44 -7.89 26.07
CA GLY A 367 -7.05 -7.46 26.07
C GLY A 367 -6.80 -6.29 27.03
N PRO A 368 -5.56 -5.80 27.13
CA PRO A 368 -5.28 -4.59 27.87
C PRO A 368 -5.94 -3.39 27.18
N ASP A 369 -6.48 -2.45 27.96
CA ASP A 369 -6.99 -1.21 27.42
C ASP A 369 -5.85 -0.39 26.80
N ARG A 370 -6.17 0.27 25.70
CA ARG A 370 -5.32 1.23 25.01
C ARG A 370 -5.29 2.56 25.74
N LEU A 371 -4.30 3.35 25.38
CA LEU A 371 -4.11 4.70 25.93
C LEU A 371 -4.85 5.77 25.11
N ALA A 372 -5.26 5.45 23.88
CA ALA A 372 -6.11 6.28 23.06
C ALA A 372 -7.33 5.50 22.56
N ILE A 373 -8.41 6.23 22.28
CA ILE A 373 -9.57 5.68 21.58
C ILE A 373 -9.18 5.19 20.19
N ASN A 374 -9.97 4.28 19.62
CA ASN A 374 -9.78 3.74 18.29
C ASN A 374 -9.62 4.83 17.23
N LYS A 375 -8.77 4.50 16.27
CA LYS A 375 -8.39 5.29 15.12
C LYS A 375 -8.90 4.58 13.88
N VAL A 376 -9.58 5.32 13.02
CA VAL A 376 -9.95 4.80 11.70
C VAL A 376 -9.00 5.34 10.65
N TYR A 377 -8.79 4.58 9.57
CA TYR A 377 -7.93 4.97 8.45
C TYR A 377 -6.47 5.25 8.82
N GLY A 378 -6.02 4.77 9.97
CA GLY A 378 -4.60 4.60 10.28
C GLY A 378 -4.12 3.24 9.78
N THR A 379 -2.83 2.98 9.93
CA THR A 379 -2.22 1.70 9.54
C THR A 379 -1.73 0.88 10.72
N ALA A 380 -1.50 -0.41 10.50
CA ALA A 380 -1.00 -1.34 11.50
C ALA A 380 0.07 -2.26 10.91
N VAL A 381 1.07 -2.61 11.71
CA VAL A 381 2.19 -3.47 11.28
C VAL A 381 2.77 -4.24 12.47
N LEU A 382 3.23 -5.47 12.24
CA LEU A 382 4.07 -6.19 13.21
C LEU A 382 5.46 -5.56 13.22
N ASP A 383 5.98 -5.22 14.40
CA ASP A 383 7.36 -4.72 14.51
C ASP A 383 8.34 -5.83 14.08
N PRO A 384 9.05 -5.67 12.94
CA PRO A 384 9.97 -6.69 12.42
C PRO A 384 11.20 -6.91 13.31
N SER A 385 11.42 -6.02 14.29
CA SER A 385 12.51 -6.11 15.26
C SER A 385 12.04 -6.59 16.63
N SER A 386 10.73 -6.78 16.85
CA SER A 386 10.23 -7.30 18.13
C SER A 386 10.50 -8.81 18.25
N PRO A 387 11.14 -9.26 19.34
CA PRO A 387 11.32 -10.68 19.59
C PRO A 387 10.00 -11.38 19.96
N ASN A 388 8.95 -10.66 20.37
CA ASN A 388 7.70 -11.23 20.88
C ASN A 388 6.51 -11.03 19.94
N GLY A 389 6.66 -10.23 18.88
CA GLY A 389 5.59 -9.93 17.91
C GLY A 389 4.74 -8.73 18.34
N ASP A 390 5.40 -7.62 18.69
CA ASP A 390 4.73 -6.36 19.01
C ASP A 390 3.94 -5.83 17.80
N VAL A 391 2.85 -5.13 18.09
CA VAL A 391 2.01 -4.49 17.08
C VAL A 391 2.17 -2.98 17.18
N LEU A 392 2.37 -2.32 16.04
CA LEU A 392 2.42 -0.87 15.92
C LEU A 392 1.16 -0.38 15.21
N LEU A 393 0.51 0.64 15.77
CA LEU A 393 -0.61 1.38 15.19
C LEU A 393 -0.17 2.81 14.93
N LEU A 394 -0.21 3.23 13.67
CA LEU A 394 0.33 4.49 13.19
C LEU A 394 -0.78 5.35 12.60
N GLY A 395 -0.76 6.65 12.91
CA GLY A 395 -1.61 7.65 12.28
C GLY A 395 -3.11 7.37 12.38
N GLY A 396 -3.88 7.92 11.44
CA GLY A 396 -5.34 7.79 11.36
C GLY A 396 -6.14 8.96 11.94
N ILE A 397 -7.45 8.78 11.93
CA ILE A 397 -8.47 9.73 12.40
C ILE A 397 -8.99 9.28 13.76
N MET A 398 -8.98 10.18 14.73
CA MET A 398 -9.63 10.02 16.03
C MET A 398 -10.89 10.88 16.11
N GLY A 399 -11.87 10.43 16.90
CA GLY A 399 -13.05 11.23 17.23
C GLY A 399 -14.11 11.33 16.12
N THR A 400 -13.96 10.59 15.01
CA THR A 400 -15.01 10.39 14.01
C THR A 400 -14.68 9.25 13.05
N ASN A 401 -15.72 8.60 12.51
CA ASN A 401 -15.61 7.64 11.41
C ASN A 401 -15.75 8.30 10.02
N ASN A 402 -15.96 9.62 9.97
CA ASN A 402 -16.17 10.36 8.74
C ASN A 402 -14.83 10.72 8.08
N ILE A 403 -14.56 10.08 6.95
CA ILE A 403 -13.42 10.36 6.08
C ILE A 403 -13.43 11.78 5.49
N GLY A 404 -14.61 12.38 5.38
CA GLY A 404 -14.83 13.69 4.76
C GLY A 404 -14.48 14.88 5.66
N ILE A 405 -13.76 14.72 6.78
CA ILE A 405 -13.34 15.86 7.59
C ILE A 405 -12.23 16.68 6.91
N GLY A 406 -12.26 18.00 7.10
CA GLY A 406 -11.18 18.89 6.63
C GLY A 406 -11.65 20.26 6.14
N PRO A 407 -10.73 21.11 5.65
CA PRO A 407 -11.07 22.42 5.11
C PRO A 407 -12.04 22.32 3.92
N GLY A 408 -13.09 23.15 3.93
CA GLY A 408 -14.13 23.09 2.90
C GLY A 408 -15.07 21.89 3.04
N LYS A 409 -15.01 21.15 4.16
CA LYS A 409 -15.85 19.99 4.46
C LYS A 409 -16.36 20.02 5.90
N ASP A 410 -16.90 18.89 6.38
CA ASP A 410 -17.43 18.71 7.73
C ASP A 410 -16.39 19.07 8.80
N VAL A 411 -16.75 19.99 9.70
CA VAL A 411 -15.99 20.29 10.91
C VAL A 411 -16.64 19.53 12.05
N ILE A 412 -16.00 18.44 12.49
CA ILE A 412 -16.49 17.62 13.60
C ILE A 412 -15.69 17.97 14.85
N LYS A 413 -16.39 18.48 15.87
CA LYS A 413 -15.78 18.86 17.15
C LYS A 413 -15.19 17.61 17.83
N GLY A 414 -13.94 17.68 18.26
CA GLY A 414 -13.23 16.56 18.88
C GLY A 414 -12.56 15.60 17.89
N ALA A 415 -12.84 15.71 16.59
CA ALA A 415 -12.15 14.93 15.58
C ALA A 415 -10.74 15.47 15.31
N SER A 416 -9.76 14.59 15.12
CA SER A 416 -8.39 14.98 14.82
C SER A 416 -7.66 13.93 13.99
N ILE A 417 -6.65 14.36 13.22
CA ILE A 417 -5.67 13.46 12.62
C ILE A 417 -4.48 13.37 13.57
N THR A 418 -4.07 12.15 13.88
CA THR A 418 -2.98 11.90 14.83
C THR A 418 -1.63 11.74 14.12
N ALA A 419 -0.56 12.05 14.84
CA ALA A 419 0.81 11.68 14.48
C ALA A 419 1.32 10.54 15.37
N SER A 420 0.43 9.92 16.16
CA SER A 420 0.83 8.99 17.19
C SER A 420 1.28 7.65 16.65
N LEU A 421 2.16 7.01 17.42
CA LEU A 421 2.42 5.58 17.37
C LEU A 421 1.91 4.99 18.68
N GLU A 422 0.97 4.04 18.60
CA GLU A 422 0.64 3.15 19.71
C GLU A 422 1.31 1.80 19.49
N ARG A 423 1.97 1.28 20.51
CA ARG A 423 2.68 0.00 20.49
C ARG A 423 2.04 -0.94 21.50
N TRP A 424 1.49 -2.05 21.04
CA TRP A 424 1.20 -3.17 21.94
C TRP A 424 2.47 -3.98 22.11
N LYS A 425 3.04 -3.95 23.32
CA LYS A 425 4.18 -4.78 23.69
C LYS A 425 3.68 -6.19 23.97
N ALA A 426 4.05 -7.11 23.09
CA ALA A 426 3.70 -8.50 23.26
C ALA A 426 4.41 -9.06 24.51
N PRO A 427 3.69 -9.83 25.34
CA PRO A 427 4.26 -10.32 26.58
C PRO A 427 5.38 -11.35 26.31
N GLN A 428 6.40 -11.37 27.17
CA GLN A 428 7.42 -12.42 27.14
C GLN A 428 6.86 -13.78 27.60
N ASP A 429 5.92 -13.74 28.54
CA ASP A 429 5.21 -14.91 29.07
C ASP A 429 3.73 -14.86 28.66
N ALA A 430 3.24 -15.96 28.07
CA ALA A 430 1.85 -16.13 27.65
C ALA A 430 0.83 -16.05 28.80
N SER A 431 1.27 -16.10 30.06
CA SER A 431 0.42 -15.87 31.24
C SER A 431 -0.08 -14.42 31.40
N THR A 432 0.54 -13.47 30.71
CA THR A 432 0.17 -12.04 30.73
C THR A 432 -0.41 -11.60 29.38
N LYS A 433 -1.02 -10.40 29.35
CA LYS A 433 -1.74 -9.88 28.17
C LYS A 433 -0.96 -8.80 27.39
N GLY A 434 0.28 -8.54 27.78
CA GLY A 434 1.05 -7.40 27.28
C GLY A 434 0.52 -6.06 27.78
N SER A 435 0.97 -4.98 27.15
CA SER A 435 0.56 -3.61 27.51
C SER A 435 0.66 -2.66 26.31
N TRP A 436 -0.19 -1.63 26.30
CA TRP A 436 -0.11 -0.55 25.32
C TRP A 436 0.79 0.58 25.80
N GLU A 437 1.59 1.10 24.89
CA GLU A 437 2.35 2.34 25.04
C GLU A 437 2.03 3.29 23.89
N ILE A 438 2.18 4.60 24.11
CA ILE A 438 1.90 5.61 23.10
C ILE A 438 2.99 6.67 23.06
N ASP A 439 3.39 7.05 21.85
CA ASP A 439 4.05 8.33 21.59
C ASP A 439 3.11 9.18 20.72
N ASN A 440 2.50 10.22 21.32
CA ASN A 440 1.46 11.04 20.69
C ASN A 440 1.96 11.84 19.47
N ASP A 441 3.25 12.17 19.46
CA ASP A 441 3.86 13.02 18.45
C ASP A 441 4.89 12.25 17.63
N PHE A 442 4.76 10.92 17.56
CA PHE A 442 5.76 10.04 16.94
C PHE A 442 6.15 10.50 15.51
N LEU A 443 5.18 10.57 14.60
CA LEU A 443 5.46 10.98 13.22
C LEU A 443 5.82 12.48 13.11
N ALA A 444 5.49 13.28 14.13
CA ALA A 444 5.75 14.73 14.15
C ALA A 444 7.17 15.07 14.63
N LYS A 445 7.76 14.22 15.48
CA LYS A 445 9.16 14.27 15.91
C LYS A 445 10.05 13.67 14.83
N ILE A 446 10.24 14.41 13.75
CA ILE A 446 11.30 14.10 12.79
C ILE A 446 12.62 14.46 13.47
N ASP A 447 13.64 13.59 13.43
CA ASP A 447 14.98 13.88 13.98
C ASP A 447 15.36 15.32 13.60
N GLU A 448 15.50 16.18 14.61
CA GLU A 448 15.84 17.60 14.45
C GLU A 448 17.16 17.76 13.67
N ASP A 449 17.95 16.68 13.55
CA ASP A 449 19.17 16.59 12.76
C ASP A 449 19.00 16.97 11.28
N ILE A 450 17.87 16.70 10.61
CA ILE A 450 17.69 17.20 9.22
C ILE A 450 17.48 18.72 9.21
N LEU A 451 16.83 19.29 10.24
CA LEU A 451 16.60 20.73 10.34
C LEU A 451 17.84 21.49 10.84
N LEU A 452 18.72 20.82 11.59
CA LEU A 452 19.90 21.40 12.24
C LEU A 452 21.23 21.12 11.49
N ASN A 453 21.32 20.03 10.71
CA ASN A 453 22.57 19.58 10.07
C ASN A 453 22.58 19.68 8.53
N THR A 454 21.55 20.22 7.87
CA THR A 454 21.67 20.60 6.45
C THR A 454 22.55 21.84 6.34
N GLU A 455 23.85 21.62 6.19
CA GLU A 455 24.83 22.58 5.72
C GLU A 455 24.79 22.61 4.18
N ASP A 456 24.22 23.67 3.60
CA ASP A 456 24.26 23.91 2.16
C ASP A 456 25.48 24.74 1.80
N ILE A 457 26.24 24.34 0.78
CA ILE A 457 27.27 25.19 0.18
C ILE A 457 26.63 26.04 -0.91
N VAL A 458 26.34 27.31 -0.59
CA VAL A 458 25.88 28.30 -1.57
C VAL A 458 27.00 29.31 -1.78
N ASP A 459 27.47 29.46 -3.01
CA ASP A 459 28.58 30.35 -3.39
C ASP A 459 29.89 30.07 -2.60
N GLY A 460 30.21 28.79 -2.39
CA GLY A 460 31.41 28.38 -1.65
C GLY A 460 31.35 28.62 -0.14
N LYS A 461 30.16 28.91 0.42
CA LYS A 461 29.95 29.10 1.87
C LYS A 461 28.92 28.14 2.42
N VAL A 462 29.26 27.50 3.52
CA VAL A 462 28.36 26.69 4.33
C VAL A 462 27.27 27.58 4.95
N LYS A 463 26.00 27.27 4.66
CA LYS A 463 24.80 27.88 5.25
C LYS A 463 23.97 26.79 5.93
N LYS A 464 23.75 26.92 7.23
CA LYS A 464 22.87 26.02 8.01
C LYS A 464 21.45 26.56 8.06
N PHE A 465 20.56 26.23 7.11
CA PHE A 465 19.10 26.43 7.25
C PHE A 465 18.30 25.62 6.20
N PRO A 466 17.11 25.08 6.54
CA PRO A 466 16.32 24.17 5.70
C PRO A 466 15.50 24.92 4.62
N LEU A 467 16.15 25.84 3.88
CA LEU A 467 15.45 26.76 2.96
C LEU A 467 15.19 26.17 1.56
N ASN A 468 15.88 25.10 1.18
CA ASN A 468 15.87 24.58 -0.20
C ASN A 468 14.88 23.43 -0.45
N TYR A 469 14.38 22.75 0.60
CA TYR A 469 13.37 21.70 0.45
C TYR A 469 11.96 22.32 0.44
N LYS A 470 11.39 22.50 -0.75
CA LYS A 470 10.09 23.17 -0.96
C LYS A 470 8.97 22.53 -0.13
N TYR A 471 8.92 21.20 -0.06
CA TYR A 471 7.86 20.47 0.63
C TYR A 471 8.07 20.34 2.15
N VAL A 472 9.32 20.36 2.61
CA VAL A 472 9.66 20.54 4.03
C VAL A 472 9.21 21.92 4.49
N LYS A 473 9.44 22.97 3.68
CA LYS A 473 8.98 24.34 3.96
C LYS A 473 7.45 24.47 3.97
N GLN A 474 6.75 23.75 3.10
CA GLN A 474 5.29 23.71 3.10
C GLN A 474 4.74 23.01 4.36
N SER A 475 5.35 21.91 4.76
CA SER A 475 4.96 21.11 5.93
C SER A 475 5.25 21.81 7.27
N SER A 476 6.40 22.51 7.39
CA SER A 476 6.74 23.35 8.56
C SER A 476 5.83 24.55 8.73
N LYS A 477 5.59 25.30 7.65
CA LYS A 477 4.73 26.50 7.71
C LYS A 477 3.31 26.20 8.16
N LEU A 478 2.84 24.97 7.96
CA LEU A 478 1.53 24.52 8.40
C LEU A 478 1.50 24.05 9.86
N GLY A 479 2.66 23.89 10.53
CA GLY A 479 2.78 23.40 11.91
C GLY A 479 2.41 21.93 12.08
N ARG A 480 2.59 21.11 11.04
CA ARG A 480 1.93 19.80 10.92
C ARG A 480 2.80 18.71 10.29
N TYR A 481 4.05 18.61 10.71
CA TYR A 481 4.83 17.43 10.36
C TYR A 481 4.17 16.16 10.91
N GLY A 482 4.15 15.09 10.13
CA GLY A 482 3.83 13.75 10.62
C GLY A 482 2.37 13.32 10.71
N LYS A 483 1.43 14.24 10.90
CA LYS A 483 0.00 13.88 11.02
C LYS A 483 -0.53 13.34 9.70
N ARG A 484 -0.94 12.07 9.69
CA ARG A 484 -1.42 11.39 8.49
C ARG A 484 -2.62 10.52 8.83
N ALA A 485 -3.59 10.53 7.92
CA ALA A 485 -4.54 9.45 7.73
C ALA A 485 -4.40 8.96 6.30
N MET A 486 -4.78 7.71 6.08
CA MET A 486 -4.64 6.98 4.83
C MET A 486 -3.21 6.61 4.42
N GLU A 487 -2.25 6.74 5.33
CA GLU A 487 -0.89 6.27 5.12
C GLU A 487 -0.81 4.74 4.98
N GLN A 488 0.30 4.28 4.42
CA GLN A 488 0.72 2.88 4.38
C GLN A 488 2.00 2.75 5.18
N ALA A 489 2.21 1.61 5.83
CA ALA A 489 3.50 1.23 6.40
C ALA A 489 4.02 0.02 5.62
N VAL A 490 5.19 0.11 4.98
CA VAL A 490 5.79 -1.01 4.23
C VAL A 490 7.02 -1.50 4.99
N ILE A 491 7.03 -2.78 5.39
CA ILE A 491 8.23 -3.40 5.98
C ILE A 491 9.27 -3.62 4.89
N LEU A 492 10.49 -3.12 5.09
CA LEU A 492 11.63 -3.32 4.20
C LEU A 492 12.48 -4.52 4.64
N PRO A 493 13.29 -5.13 3.75
CA PRO A 493 14.13 -6.29 4.09
C PRO A 493 15.15 -6.01 5.20
N THR A 494 15.50 -4.74 5.40
CA THR A 494 16.41 -4.24 6.44
C THR A 494 15.75 -4.13 7.83
N LYS A 495 14.48 -4.54 7.97
CA LYS A 495 13.62 -4.35 9.16
C LYS A 495 13.21 -2.89 9.40
N GLU A 496 13.59 -1.98 8.51
CA GLU A 496 13.07 -0.62 8.51
C GLU A 496 11.61 -0.61 8.04
N ILE A 497 10.84 0.39 8.44
CA ILE A 497 9.45 0.56 8.01
C ILE A 497 9.34 1.89 7.27
N LEU A 498 8.87 1.86 6.03
CA LEU A 498 8.59 3.06 5.25
C LEU A 498 7.12 3.46 5.43
N VAL A 499 6.87 4.55 6.15
CA VAL A 499 5.54 5.17 6.23
C VAL A 499 5.37 6.14 5.07
N VAL A 500 4.44 5.86 4.16
CA VAL A 500 4.26 6.58 2.90
C VAL A 500 2.78 6.89 2.65
N ASN A 501 2.50 7.77 1.70
CA ASN A 501 1.15 8.21 1.34
C ASN A 501 0.42 8.91 2.52
N GLY A 502 -0.88 9.09 2.34
CA GLY A 502 -1.78 9.73 3.29
C GLY A 502 -1.70 11.24 3.25
N GLY A 503 -2.44 11.86 4.15
CA GLY A 503 -2.49 13.31 4.27
C GLY A 503 -2.93 13.76 5.65
N ASN A 504 -2.79 15.05 5.91
CA ASN A 504 -3.29 15.68 7.14
C ASN A 504 -4.82 15.61 7.28
N TYR A 505 -5.51 15.13 6.25
CA TYR A 505 -6.86 14.60 6.24
C TYR A 505 -6.88 13.46 5.22
N ALA A 506 -7.76 12.48 5.38
CA ALA A 506 -7.82 11.30 4.51
C ALA A 506 -8.05 11.63 3.02
N GLU A 507 -8.69 12.77 2.74
CA GLU A 507 -9.07 13.19 1.38
C GLU A 507 -8.53 14.58 0.98
N THR A 508 -7.74 15.25 1.82
CA THR A 508 -7.16 16.57 1.51
C THR A 508 -5.81 16.76 2.18
N ARG A 509 -5.01 17.72 1.71
CA ARG A 509 -3.69 18.05 2.27
C ARG A 509 -2.75 16.82 2.30
N PRO A 510 -2.38 16.31 1.11
CA PRO A 510 -1.48 15.17 0.97
C PRO A 510 -0.15 15.43 1.65
N ALA A 511 0.44 14.37 2.17
CA ALA A 511 1.72 14.42 2.83
C ALA A 511 2.77 13.73 1.93
N TYR A 512 3.53 14.54 1.21
CA TYR A 512 4.39 14.07 0.10
C TYR A 512 5.63 13.30 0.55
N ASN A 513 6.25 13.66 1.67
CA ASN A 513 7.48 13.02 2.12
C ASN A 513 7.18 11.72 2.88
N PRO A 514 7.74 10.57 2.52
CA PRO A 514 7.70 9.40 3.39
C PRO A 514 8.53 9.61 4.67
N THR A 515 8.21 8.87 5.71
CA THR A 515 9.01 8.76 6.93
C THR A 515 9.57 7.34 7.04
N LEU A 516 10.89 7.20 7.06
CA LEU A 516 11.57 5.94 7.30
C LEU A 516 11.77 5.75 8.80
N LEU A 517 11.26 4.65 9.35
CA LEU A 517 11.43 4.24 10.74
C LEU A 517 12.57 3.21 10.77
N ILE A 518 13.64 3.55 11.48
CA ILE A 518 14.86 2.78 11.57
C ILE A 518 14.91 2.20 12.99
N PRO A 519 14.84 0.86 13.17
CA PRO A 519 14.96 0.24 14.48
C PRO A 519 16.26 0.65 15.18
N ASP A 520 16.15 1.13 16.40
CA ASP A 520 17.29 1.53 17.23
C ASP A 520 17.03 1.10 18.68
N ALA A 521 17.61 -0.05 19.06
CA ALA A 521 17.45 -0.61 20.39
C ALA A 521 18.04 0.29 21.51
N THR A 522 18.89 1.27 21.17
CA THR A 522 19.44 2.21 22.14
C THR A 522 18.49 3.37 22.47
N LYS A 523 17.47 3.59 21.63
CA LYS A 523 16.44 4.63 21.80
C LYS A 523 15.24 4.09 22.57
N THR A 524 15.31 4.14 23.89
CA THR A 524 14.15 3.79 24.75
C THR A 524 13.02 4.83 24.65
N GLY A 525 13.37 6.10 24.37
CA GLY A 525 12.41 7.12 23.93
C GLY A 525 12.07 6.96 22.45
N HIS A 526 10.88 7.39 22.04
CA HIS A 526 10.41 7.26 20.65
C HIS A 526 10.21 5.80 20.20
N GLN A 527 9.73 4.94 21.10
CA GLN A 527 9.23 3.60 20.77
C GLN A 527 10.25 2.66 20.11
N GLY A 528 11.57 2.87 20.30
CA GLY A 528 12.61 2.01 19.74
C GLY A 528 13.01 2.35 18.30
N PHE A 529 12.69 3.55 17.81
CA PHE A 529 12.97 3.96 16.44
C PHE A 529 13.72 5.29 16.38
N ARG A 530 14.59 5.42 15.37
CA ARG A 530 14.96 6.70 14.75
C ARG A 530 14.03 6.94 13.56
N THR A 531 13.69 8.20 13.28
CA THR A 531 12.87 8.55 12.12
C THR A 531 13.66 9.43 11.16
N LYS A 532 13.55 9.18 9.85
CA LYS A 532 14.19 9.99 8.80
C LYS A 532 13.17 10.37 7.74
N LEU A 533 13.17 11.63 7.33
CA LEU A 533 12.34 12.07 6.20
C LEU A 533 12.97 11.64 4.88
N MET A 534 12.17 11.06 4.00
CA MET A 534 12.60 10.65 2.66
C MET A 534 12.23 11.69 1.60
N ASN A 535 12.76 11.51 0.40
CA ASN A 535 12.45 12.36 -0.74
C ASN A 535 10.94 12.35 -1.05
N PRO A 536 10.35 13.50 -1.42
CA PRO A 536 8.91 13.62 -1.61
C PRO A 536 8.43 12.84 -2.84
N ASP A 537 7.30 12.16 -2.70
CA ASP A 537 6.50 11.72 -3.85
C ASP A 537 6.06 12.95 -4.67
N VAL A 538 5.77 12.74 -5.94
CA VAL A 538 5.25 13.77 -6.85
C VAL A 538 3.72 13.77 -6.90
N GLU A 539 3.06 12.68 -6.49
CA GLU A 539 1.60 12.56 -6.51
C GLU A 539 0.94 12.67 -5.12
N PRO A 540 -0.27 13.24 -5.03
CA PRO A 540 -1.00 13.40 -3.77
C PRO A 540 -1.76 12.13 -3.38
N ARG A 541 -1.05 11.10 -2.90
CA ARG A 541 -1.56 9.77 -2.55
C ARG A 541 -2.46 9.77 -1.31
N LEU A 542 -3.73 10.14 -1.47
CA LEU A 542 -4.77 10.18 -0.43
C LEU A 542 -5.58 8.87 -0.40
N TYR A 543 -6.81 8.87 0.12
CA TYR A 543 -7.70 7.69 0.15
C TYR A 543 -7.65 6.80 -1.10
N HIS A 544 -7.75 5.48 -0.93
CA HIS A 544 -7.62 4.47 -2.01
C HIS A 544 -6.24 4.45 -2.70
N ASN A 545 -5.18 4.79 -1.96
CA ASN A 545 -3.80 4.52 -2.36
C ASN A 545 -3.36 3.12 -1.89
N THR A 546 -2.27 2.64 -2.49
CA THR A 546 -1.59 1.39 -2.11
C THR A 546 -0.08 1.56 -2.14
N ALA A 547 0.64 0.77 -1.34
CA ALA A 547 2.10 0.65 -1.38
C ALA A 547 2.52 -0.80 -1.08
N LEU A 548 3.45 -1.36 -1.86
CA LEU A 548 3.91 -2.75 -1.75
C LEU A 548 5.43 -2.86 -1.89
N LEU A 549 6.06 -3.71 -1.08
CA LEU A 549 7.45 -4.12 -1.29
C LEU A 549 7.54 -5.04 -2.51
N LEU A 550 8.50 -4.78 -3.41
CA LEU A 550 8.80 -5.62 -4.56
C LEU A 550 9.96 -6.59 -4.28
N PRO A 551 10.07 -7.70 -5.03
CA PRO A 551 11.19 -8.66 -4.91
C PRO A 551 12.58 -8.06 -5.12
N ASP A 552 12.69 -6.91 -5.77
CA ASP A 552 13.94 -6.18 -5.94
C ASP A 552 14.22 -5.16 -4.81
N ALA A 553 13.51 -5.27 -3.69
CA ALA A 553 13.60 -4.37 -2.54
C ALA A 553 13.29 -2.89 -2.84
N ARG A 554 12.60 -2.58 -3.94
CA ARG A 554 11.97 -1.26 -4.15
C ARG A 554 10.54 -1.29 -3.61
N VAL A 555 9.91 -0.12 -3.50
CA VAL A 555 8.51 -0.01 -3.07
C VAL A 555 7.67 0.54 -4.22
N LEU A 556 6.69 -0.23 -4.68
CA LEU A 556 5.69 0.20 -5.65
C LEU A 556 4.60 1.01 -4.95
N VAL A 557 4.34 2.23 -5.42
CA VAL A 557 3.36 3.17 -4.85
C VAL A 557 2.35 3.56 -5.91
N MET A 558 1.07 3.35 -5.62
CA MET A 558 0.01 3.42 -6.61
C MET A 558 -1.29 4.00 -6.05
N GLY A 559 -2.20 4.32 -6.98
CA GLY A 559 -3.54 4.79 -6.65
C GLY A 559 -3.58 6.08 -5.86
N GLY A 560 -4.70 6.29 -5.17
CA GLY A 560 -5.06 7.52 -4.49
C GLY A 560 -6.19 8.24 -5.23
N ASN A 561 -7.11 8.78 -4.46
CA ASN A 561 -8.23 9.56 -4.92
C ASN A 561 -8.05 11.00 -4.42
N ASN A 562 -7.70 11.89 -5.34
CA ASN A 562 -7.49 13.32 -5.07
C ASN A 562 -8.75 14.15 -5.36
N SER A 563 -9.84 13.50 -5.79
CA SER A 563 -11.05 14.16 -6.30
C SER A 563 -11.63 15.20 -5.34
N ARG A 564 -11.36 15.05 -4.04
CA ARG A 564 -11.83 15.93 -2.98
C ARG A 564 -10.76 16.84 -2.37
N ALA A 565 -9.51 16.78 -2.86
CA ALA A 565 -8.41 17.66 -2.52
C ALA A 565 -8.42 18.97 -3.33
N ALA A 566 -9.37 19.10 -4.27
CA ALA A 566 -9.58 20.29 -5.06
C ALA A 566 -9.96 21.50 -4.17
N ARG A 567 -9.31 22.65 -4.41
CA ARG A 567 -9.67 23.94 -3.78
C ARG A 567 -10.51 24.77 -4.73
N PHE A 568 -11.55 25.38 -4.20
CA PHE A 568 -12.37 26.35 -4.89
C PHE A 568 -11.83 27.76 -4.63
N ASP A 569 -11.38 28.44 -5.68
CA ASP A 569 -11.02 29.85 -5.60
C ASP A 569 -12.27 30.75 -5.62
N LYS A 570 -12.12 31.98 -5.10
CA LYS A 570 -13.23 32.97 -5.04
C LYS A 570 -13.78 33.31 -6.43
N ASP A 571 -12.95 33.24 -7.46
CA ASP A 571 -13.35 33.45 -8.85
C ASP A 571 -14.20 32.29 -9.42
N GLY A 572 -14.16 31.12 -8.78
CA GLY A 572 -14.90 29.93 -9.21
C GLY A 572 -14.05 28.87 -9.89
N THR A 573 -12.73 29.05 -9.94
CA THR A 573 -11.82 28.05 -10.48
C THR A 573 -11.62 26.92 -9.47
N VAL A 574 -11.70 25.67 -9.94
CA VAL A 574 -11.33 24.48 -9.17
C VAL A 574 -9.86 24.18 -9.43
N ARG A 575 -9.02 24.23 -8.40
CA ARG A 575 -7.60 23.87 -8.49
C ARG A 575 -7.34 22.56 -7.77
N LEU A 576 -6.88 21.54 -8.47
CA LEU A 576 -6.17 20.43 -7.84
C LEU A 576 -4.72 20.86 -7.60
N ASP A 577 -4.22 20.64 -6.38
CA ASP A 577 -2.77 20.67 -6.12
C ASP A 577 -2.17 19.30 -6.54
N THR A 578 -2.33 18.90 -7.80
CA THR A 578 -1.61 17.77 -8.42
C THR A 578 -0.46 18.30 -9.25
N LYS A 579 0.64 17.55 -9.32
CA LYS A 579 1.81 17.98 -10.07
C LYS A 579 1.67 17.66 -11.57
N ASN A 580 0.79 16.74 -11.97
CA ASN A 580 0.70 16.29 -13.37
C ASN A 580 -0.65 15.76 -13.91
N ASP A 581 -1.79 15.90 -13.23
CA ASP A 581 -3.09 15.53 -13.84
C ASP A 581 -4.24 16.40 -13.31
N PHE A 582 -5.04 17.02 -14.20
CA PHE A 582 -6.51 16.93 -14.27
C PHE A 582 -7.21 18.14 -14.93
N ALA A 583 -8.33 17.79 -15.57
CA ALA A 583 -9.26 18.62 -16.33
C ALA A 583 -9.90 19.75 -15.51
N PHE A 584 -10.19 20.86 -16.20
CA PHE A 584 -10.95 21.99 -15.66
C PHE A 584 -12.44 21.60 -15.53
N VAL A 585 -12.99 21.65 -14.32
CA VAL A 585 -14.44 21.59 -14.09
C VAL A 585 -14.95 22.99 -13.77
N ASN A 586 -16.05 23.40 -14.37
CA ASN A 586 -16.62 24.74 -14.20
C ASN A 586 -17.14 24.97 -12.77
N LYS A 587 -17.21 26.24 -12.36
CA LYS A 587 -17.87 26.67 -11.12
C LYS A 587 -19.32 26.15 -11.08
N GLY A 588 -19.70 25.46 -10.00
CA GLY A 588 -21.08 24.96 -9.80
C GLY A 588 -21.34 23.55 -10.33
N THR A 589 -20.31 22.84 -10.79
CA THR A 589 -20.37 21.39 -11.01
C THR A 589 -19.96 20.70 -9.70
N ASP A 590 -20.94 20.27 -8.91
CA ASP A 590 -20.70 19.44 -7.74
C ASP A 590 -20.32 18.04 -8.20
N GLY A 591 -19.03 17.72 -8.30
CA GLY A 591 -18.63 16.32 -8.25
C GLY A 591 -17.22 15.96 -8.71
N ASN A 592 -16.87 14.78 -8.20
CA ASN A 592 -15.55 14.24 -7.92
C ASN A 592 -15.12 13.22 -8.97
N SER A 593 -14.02 13.46 -9.69
CA SER A 593 -13.29 12.40 -10.40
C SER A 593 -11.83 12.78 -10.51
N GLY A 594 -11.00 12.14 -9.72
CA GLY A 594 -9.58 12.42 -9.59
C GLY A 594 -8.89 11.16 -9.10
N GLU A 595 -9.04 10.09 -9.88
CA GLU A 595 -8.28 8.86 -9.68
C GLU A 595 -6.82 9.14 -10.05
N ILE A 596 -5.86 8.76 -9.21
CA ILE A 596 -4.45 8.89 -9.58
C ILE A 596 -4.04 7.64 -10.37
N TRP A 597 -3.94 7.81 -11.68
CA TRP A 597 -3.48 6.77 -12.61
C TRP A 597 -1.96 6.72 -12.75
N GLN A 598 -1.27 7.81 -12.45
CA GLN A 598 0.18 7.85 -12.44
C GLN A 598 0.70 7.01 -11.25
N HIS A 599 1.60 6.07 -11.51
CA HIS A 599 2.22 5.20 -10.50
C HIS A 599 3.72 5.48 -10.39
N ALA A 600 4.33 5.11 -9.26
CA ALA A 600 5.75 5.35 -9.02
C ALA A 600 6.40 4.21 -8.25
N ILE A 601 7.72 4.11 -8.37
CA ILE A 601 8.55 3.22 -7.58
C ILE A 601 9.48 4.08 -6.71
N PHE A 602 9.46 3.86 -5.41
CA PHE A 602 10.43 4.42 -4.49
C PHE A 602 11.64 3.48 -4.37
N TYR A 603 12.83 4.03 -4.58
CA TYR A 603 14.12 3.39 -4.34
C TYR A 603 14.61 3.78 -2.95
N PRO A 604 14.64 2.86 -1.98
CA PRO A 604 15.11 3.19 -0.64
C PRO A 604 16.62 3.51 -0.59
N PRO A 605 17.07 4.28 0.41
CA PRO A 605 18.48 4.69 0.55
C PRO A 605 19.49 3.53 0.44
N TYR A 606 19.16 2.36 1.01
CA TYR A 606 20.05 1.20 1.02
C TYR A 606 20.46 0.70 -0.38
N LEU A 607 19.72 1.04 -1.44
CA LEU A 607 20.08 0.65 -2.82
C LEU A 607 21.21 1.51 -3.41
N PHE A 608 21.39 2.72 -2.89
CA PHE A 608 22.37 3.70 -3.37
C PHE A 608 23.73 3.61 -2.65
N GLY A 609 23.88 2.76 -1.63
CA GLY A 609 25.15 2.55 -0.97
C GLY A 609 26.22 1.98 -1.91
N GLU A 610 27.50 2.27 -1.62
CA GLU A 610 28.66 1.90 -2.45
C GLU A 610 28.97 0.39 -2.47
N SER A 611 28.39 -0.40 -1.56
CA SER A 611 28.61 -1.86 -1.57
C SER A 611 27.98 -2.52 -2.79
N ASP A 612 28.62 -3.57 -3.29
CA ASP A 612 28.04 -4.43 -4.31
C ASP A 612 26.74 -5.05 -3.79
N ARG A 613 25.73 -5.10 -4.67
CA ARG A 613 24.47 -5.77 -4.33
C ARG A 613 24.74 -7.28 -4.25
N PRO A 614 24.38 -7.96 -3.14
CA PRO A 614 24.44 -9.41 -3.09
C PRO A 614 23.38 -10.03 -4.01
N GLU A 615 23.61 -11.26 -4.47
CA GLU A 615 22.62 -11.99 -5.25
C GLU A 615 22.53 -13.44 -4.74
N ILE A 616 21.31 -13.93 -4.54
CA ILE A 616 21.09 -15.32 -4.16
C ILE A 616 21.15 -16.14 -5.45
N ALA A 617 22.26 -16.85 -5.68
CA ALA A 617 22.45 -17.68 -6.86
C ALA A 617 21.62 -18.97 -6.80
N ILE A 618 21.50 -19.57 -5.61
CA ILE A 618 20.79 -20.83 -5.38
C ILE A 618 19.95 -20.69 -4.11
N ALA A 619 18.66 -21.05 -4.20
CA ALA A 619 17.74 -21.15 -3.08
C ALA A 619 16.79 -22.33 -3.28
N PRO A 620 16.30 -22.96 -2.20
CA PRO A 620 15.22 -23.93 -2.31
C PRO A 620 13.92 -23.26 -2.74
N GLU A 621 13.11 -23.93 -3.58
CA GLU A 621 11.78 -23.43 -3.96
C GLU A 621 10.76 -23.55 -2.82
N LYS A 622 10.94 -24.58 -1.97
CA LYS A 622 10.07 -24.87 -0.82
C LYS A 622 10.87 -24.97 0.46
N LEU A 623 10.31 -24.41 1.52
CA LEU A 623 10.82 -24.50 2.89
C LEU A 623 9.81 -25.29 3.71
N GLN A 624 10.23 -26.42 4.27
CA GLN A 624 9.44 -27.14 5.27
C GLN A 624 9.72 -26.53 6.65
N TYR A 625 8.68 -26.29 7.46
CA TYR A 625 8.86 -25.73 8.81
C TYR A 625 9.90 -26.51 9.62
N GLY A 626 10.82 -25.79 10.27
CA GLY A 626 11.88 -26.36 11.10
C GLY A 626 12.99 -27.13 10.37
N ALA A 627 12.90 -27.31 9.04
CA ALA A 627 13.94 -28.00 8.28
C ALA A 627 15.17 -27.12 8.07
N SER A 628 16.36 -27.73 8.12
CA SER A 628 17.61 -27.08 7.71
C SER A 628 17.69 -26.94 6.20
N GLN A 629 18.14 -25.78 5.74
CA GLN A 629 18.21 -25.37 4.34
C GLN A 629 19.53 -24.66 4.08
N THR A 630 19.86 -24.40 2.83
CA THR A 630 21.07 -23.66 2.45
C THR A 630 20.79 -22.78 1.25
N ILE A 631 21.31 -21.56 1.27
CA ILE A 631 21.39 -20.68 0.11
C ILE A 631 22.84 -20.48 -0.32
N SER A 632 23.04 -20.21 -1.60
CA SER A 632 24.33 -19.79 -2.14
C SER A 632 24.23 -18.34 -2.60
N VAL A 633 25.17 -17.50 -2.16
CA VAL A 633 25.13 -16.04 -2.33
C VAL A 633 26.42 -15.55 -2.98
N SER A 634 26.30 -14.72 -4.01
CA SER A 634 27.39 -13.95 -4.59
C SER A 634 27.46 -12.55 -3.97
N ASN A 635 28.66 -11.96 -3.94
CA ASN A 635 28.94 -10.70 -3.24
C ASN A 635 28.47 -10.71 -1.77
N ALA A 636 28.52 -11.88 -1.12
CA ALA A 636 28.30 -11.97 0.31
C ALA A 636 29.47 -11.31 1.04
N SER A 637 29.17 -10.48 2.04
CA SER A 637 30.17 -9.91 2.94
C SER A 637 31.02 -10.99 3.62
N THR A 638 32.34 -10.88 3.52
CA THR A 638 33.29 -11.79 4.18
C THR A 638 33.77 -11.29 5.54
N ASP A 639 33.82 -9.98 5.74
CA ASP A 639 34.36 -9.36 6.95
C ASP A 639 33.38 -9.44 8.13
N GLN A 640 32.09 -9.31 7.83
CA GLN A 640 31.00 -9.53 8.77
C GLN A 640 29.87 -10.30 8.08
N PRO A 641 29.27 -11.30 8.75
CA PRO A 641 28.19 -12.07 8.17
C PRO A 641 26.93 -11.22 8.02
N GLY A 642 26.29 -11.33 6.86
CA GLY A 642 24.99 -10.72 6.60
C GLY A 642 23.85 -11.39 7.37
N SER A 643 22.61 -11.10 6.97
CA SER A 643 21.40 -11.69 7.54
C SER A 643 20.49 -12.27 6.44
N ILE A 644 19.59 -13.16 6.86
CA ILE A 644 18.55 -13.72 6.02
C ILE A 644 17.20 -13.31 6.61
N VAL A 645 16.29 -12.83 5.78
CA VAL A 645 14.91 -12.56 6.18
C VAL A 645 13.93 -13.16 5.18
N LEU A 646 12.76 -13.56 5.67
CA LEU A 646 11.60 -13.88 4.87
C LEU A 646 10.58 -12.75 5.01
N VAL A 647 10.08 -12.21 3.91
CA VAL A 647 9.00 -11.21 3.90
C VAL A 647 7.80 -11.81 3.17
N LYS A 648 6.64 -11.91 3.84
CA LYS A 648 5.42 -12.45 3.20
C LYS A 648 4.96 -11.51 2.09
N LEU A 649 4.42 -12.08 1.01
CA LEU A 649 3.89 -11.28 -0.10
C LEU A 649 2.72 -10.41 0.39
N GLY A 650 2.76 -9.13 0.06
CA GLY A 650 1.80 -8.14 0.54
C GLY A 650 0.44 -8.23 -0.16
N SER A 651 -0.61 -7.82 0.58
CA SER A 651 -2.01 -7.78 0.16
C SER A 651 -2.66 -6.54 0.79
N VAL A 652 -2.66 -5.44 0.04
CA VAL A 652 -2.92 -4.09 0.56
C VAL A 652 -4.20 -3.47 0.00
N THR A 653 -4.97 -2.86 0.89
CA THR A 653 -6.05 -1.92 0.53
C THR A 653 -6.39 -1.04 1.73
N HIS A 654 -6.99 0.13 1.53
CA HIS A 654 -7.57 0.97 2.59
C HIS A 654 -6.67 1.13 3.83
N SER A 655 -5.39 1.45 3.57
CA SER A 655 -4.37 1.76 4.58
C SER A 655 -3.91 0.58 5.43
N PHE A 656 -4.12 -0.64 4.96
CA PHE A 656 -3.64 -1.82 5.63
C PHE A 656 -3.23 -2.91 4.66
N ASP A 657 -2.02 -3.40 4.86
CA ASP A 657 -1.55 -4.64 4.25
C ASP A 657 -1.61 -5.73 5.31
N ASN A 658 -2.62 -6.60 5.21
CA ASN A 658 -2.81 -7.69 6.17
C ASN A 658 -1.97 -8.94 5.82
N GLY A 659 -1.35 -8.94 4.64
CA GLY A 659 -0.47 -10.01 4.18
C GLY A 659 0.94 -9.86 4.73
N GLN A 660 1.48 -8.64 4.69
CA GLN A 660 2.89 -8.40 5.00
C GLN A 660 3.26 -8.80 6.43
N ARG A 661 4.47 -9.34 6.55
CA ARG A 661 5.20 -9.57 7.80
C ARG A 661 6.61 -9.96 7.44
N LEU A 662 7.55 -9.67 8.33
CA LEU A 662 8.93 -10.09 8.19
C LEU A 662 9.28 -11.09 9.28
N VAL A 663 10.00 -12.14 8.90
CA VAL A 663 10.59 -13.11 9.80
C VAL A 663 12.10 -13.07 9.66
N ASP A 664 12.76 -12.73 10.76
CA ASP A 664 14.21 -12.76 10.87
C ASP A 664 14.71 -14.19 11.05
N ILE A 665 15.56 -14.66 10.14
CA ILE A 665 16.08 -16.02 10.18
C ILE A 665 17.38 -16.02 10.95
N GLN A 666 17.40 -16.76 12.06
CA GLN A 666 18.61 -16.95 12.84
C GLN A 666 19.56 -17.89 12.09
N ILE A 667 20.76 -17.39 11.78
CA ILE A 667 21.83 -18.14 11.14
C ILE A 667 22.94 -18.44 12.14
N ASP A 668 23.44 -19.68 12.15
CA ASP A 668 24.70 -19.97 12.82
C ASP A 668 25.86 -19.48 11.95
N LYS A 669 26.36 -18.30 12.28
CA LYS A 669 27.43 -17.61 11.55
C LYS A 669 28.69 -18.46 11.40
N LYS A 670 28.93 -19.43 12.30
CA LYS A 670 30.08 -20.35 12.23
C LYS A 670 29.95 -21.41 11.13
N GLN A 671 28.72 -21.65 10.66
CA GLN A 671 28.42 -22.64 9.62
C GLN A 671 28.45 -22.02 8.21
N ILE A 672 28.69 -20.71 8.09
CA ILE A 672 28.84 -20.06 6.79
C ILE A 672 30.15 -20.51 6.14
N LYS A 673 30.06 -21.08 4.95
CA LYS A 673 31.22 -21.46 4.14
C LYS A 673 31.49 -20.39 3.10
N TYR A 674 32.59 -19.65 3.25
CA TYR A 674 33.11 -18.73 2.23
C TYR A 674 34.03 -19.48 1.27
N LEU A 675 33.92 -19.19 -0.02
CA LEU A 675 34.70 -19.81 -1.08
C LEU A 675 35.79 -18.86 -1.58
N SER A 676 37.02 -19.36 -1.65
CA SER A 676 38.12 -18.67 -2.32
C SER A 676 37.84 -18.48 -3.82
N ALA A 677 38.53 -17.52 -4.45
CA ALA A 677 38.44 -17.31 -5.90
C ALA A 677 38.81 -18.58 -6.69
N GLN A 678 39.78 -19.36 -6.17
CA GLN A 678 40.19 -20.62 -6.79
C GLN A 678 39.11 -21.69 -6.69
N GLU A 679 38.45 -21.85 -5.54
CA GLU A 679 37.32 -22.80 -5.39
C GLU A 679 36.15 -22.44 -6.31
N GLN A 680 35.84 -21.14 -6.42
CA GLN A 680 34.81 -20.65 -7.34
C GLN A 680 35.16 -20.99 -8.80
N GLN A 681 36.41 -20.73 -9.21
CA GLN A 681 36.86 -20.99 -10.56
C GLN A 681 36.89 -22.49 -10.90
N LEU A 682 37.47 -23.32 -10.03
CA LEU A 682 37.57 -24.78 -10.23
C LEU A 682 36.18 -25.44 -10.29
N GLY A 683 35.23 -24.95 -9.50
CA GLY A 683 33.86 -25.47 -9.48
C GLY A 683 32.91 -24.83 -10.49
N GLY A 684 33.34 -23.81 -11.24
CA GLY A 684 32.45 -23.03 -12.11
C GLY A 684 31.33 -22.29 -11.35
N LEU A 685 31.54 -22.00 -10.08
CA LEU A 685 30.55 -21.41 -9.19
C LEU A 685 30.57 -19.88 -9.31
N LYS A 686 29.38 -19.27 -9.36
CA LYS A 686 29.23 -17.80 -9.44
C LYS A 686 28.95 -17.15 -8.08
N TYR A 687 29.18 -17.85 -6.98
CA TYR A 687 28.86 -17.41 -5.63
C TYR A 687 30.06 -17.57 -4.70
N ASN A 688 30.20 -16.68 -3.71
CA ASN A 688 31.33 -16.67 -2.78
C ASN A 688 30.96 -17.14 -1.37
N ALA A 689 29.68 -17.42 -1.08
CA ALA A 689 29.25 -17.97 0.21
C ALA A 689 28.14 -19.02 0.06
N SER A 690 28.18 -20.03 0.94
CA SER A 690 27.10 -20.98 1.20
C SER A 690 26.65 -20.81 2.64
N ILE A 691 25.36 -20.51 2.84
CA ILE A 691 24.81 -20.07 4.13
C ILE A 691 23.69 -21.04 4.53
N PRO A 692 23.95 -21.96 5.49
CA PRO A 692 22.91 -22.79 6.05
C PRO A 692 22.04 -22.00 7.03
N PHE A 693 20.75 -22.33 7.07
CA PHE A 693 19.77 -21.76 7.99
C PHE A 693 18.66 -22.76 8.31
N THR A 694 17.87 -22.50 9.34
CA THR A 694 16.68 -23.30 9.67
C THR A 694 15.43 -22.51 9.34
N ALA A 695 14.49 -23.13 8.61
CA ALA A 695 13.21 -22.52 8.31
C ALA A 695 12.42 -22.22 9.61
N PRO A 696 11.51 -21.23 9.60
CA PRO A 696 10.67 -20.92 10.77
C PRO A 696 9.92 -22.14 11.29
N THR A 697 9.53 -22.12 12.57
CA THR A 697 8.79 -23.21 13.22
C THR A 697 7.36 -22.83 13.63
N ASN A 698 7.05 -21.53 13.71
CA ASN A 698 5.74 -21.04 14.12
C ASN A 698 4.85 -20.80 12.89
N ASP A 699 4.04 -21.80 12.56
CA ASP A 699 3.05 -21.85 11.46
C ASP A 699 1.91 -20.83 11.63
N HIS A 700 1.62 -20.36 12.84
CA HIS A 700 0.62 -19.34 13.09
C HIS A 700 1.15 -17.91 12.85
N PHE A 701 2.32 -17.61 13.41
CA PHE A 701 2.94 -16.29 13.24
C PHE A 701 3.51 -16.12 11.82
N THR A 702 3.98 -17.23 11.24
CA THR A 702 4.51 -17.32 9.87
C THR A 702 3.64 -18.28 9.05
N PRO A 703 2.43 -17.87 8.63
CA PRO A 703 1.46 -18.73 7.96
C PRO A 703 1.95 -19.30 6.63
N PRO A 704 1.54 -20.53 6.27
CA PRO A 704 1.94 -21.15 5.01
C PRO A 704 1.68 -20.25 3.79
N GLY A 705 2.48 -20.43 2.74
CA GLY A 705 2.37 -19.65 1.50
C GLY A 705 3.70 -19.09 1.03
N TYR A 706 3.65 -18.09 0.16
CA TYR A 706 4.85 -17.57 -0.50
C TYR A 706 5.47 -16.40 0.26
N TYR A 707 6.80 -16.34 0.21
CA TYR A 707 7.65 -15.36 0.86
C TYR A 707 8.77 -14.92 -0.09
N MET A 708 9.15 -13.66 0.00
CA MET A 708 10.41 -13.15 -0.52
C MET A 708 11.55 -13.51 0.45
N LEU A 709 12.50 -14.31 0.00
CA LEU A 709 13.74 -14.63 0.71
C LEU A 709 14.83 -13.65 0.29
N PHE A 710 15.27 -12.81 1.21
CA PHE A 710 16.35 -11.86 1.00
C PHE A 710 17.60 -12.26 1.78
N TYR A 711 18.77 -12.00 1.20
CA TYR A 711 20.03 -11.88 1.92
C TYR A 711 20.39 -10.38 2.01
N ILE A 712 20.75 -9.92 3.20
CA ILE A 712 21.19 -8.54 3.42
C ILE A 712 22.67 -8.59 3.79
N ASN A 713 23.50 -7.89 3.03
CA ASN A 713 24.94 -7.83 3.32
C ASN A 713 25.21 -6.98 4.58
N SER A 714 26.43 -7.02 5.10
CA SER A 714 26.82 -6.27 6.31
C SER A 714 26.71 -4.75 6.18
N ALA A 715 26.62 -4.22 4.96
CA ALA A 715 26.38 -2.80 4.69
C ALA A 715 24.89 -2.44 4.60
N GLY A 716 23.98 -3.38 4.86
CA GLY A 716 22.54 -3.17 4.82
C GLY A 716 21.92 -3.23 3.43
N LYS A 717 22.65 -3.66 2.40
CA LYS A 717 22.14 -3.75 1.02
C LYS A 717 21.49 -5.11 0.77
N PRO A 718 20.19 -5.17 0.45
CA PRO A 718 19.48 -6.42 0.20
C PRO A 718 19.74 -6.96 -1.22
N SER A 719 19.69 -8.28 -1.35
CA SER A 719 19.67 -8.96 -2.66
C SER A 719 18.39 -8.68 -3.43
N HIS A 720 18.28 -9.17 -4.67
CA HIS A 720 16.96 -9.53 -5.17
C HIS A 720 16.46 -10.74 -4.38
N ALA A 721 15.16 -10.78 -4.10
CA ALA A 721 14.55 -11.90 -3.43
C ALA A 721 14.47 -13.12 -4.34
N LYS A 722 14.57 -14.30 -3.73
CA LYS A 722 13.97 -15.51 -4.30
C LYS A 722 12.60 -15.72 -3.71
N ILE A 723 11.59 -15.96 -4.55
CA ILE A 723 10.27 -16.36 -4.07
C ILE A 723 10.33 -17.81 -3.65
N VAL A 724 9.99 -18.08 -2.39
CA VAL A 724 10.01 -19.43 -1.78
C VAL A 724 8.66 -19.71 -1.13
N GLN A 725 8.22 -20.97 -1.15
CA GLN A 725 6.97 -21.39 -0.52
C GLN A 725 7.25 -22.07 0.81
N LEU A 726 6.70 -21.52 1.90
CA LEU A 726 6.70 -22.15 3.21
C LEU A 726 5.52 -23.12 3.31
N VAL A 727 5.80 -24.39 3.61
CA VAL A 727 4.82 -25.48 3.57
C VAL A 727 4.82 -26.28 4.87
N ASN A 728 3.62 -26.67 5.29
CA ASN A 728 3.44 -27.67 6.33
C ASN A 728 4.02 -29.02 5.88
N SER A 729 4.53 -29.78 6.85
CA SER A 729 5.12 -31.11 6.67
C SER A 729 4.12 -32.14 6.15
#